data_AF-A0A7G8UNJ5-F1
#
_entry.id   AF-A0A7G8UNJ5-F1
#
_cell.length_a   1.000
_cell.length_b   1.000
_cell.length_c   1.000
_cell.angle_alpha   90.00
_cell.angle_beta   90.00
_cell.angle_gamma   90.00
#
_symmetry.space_group_name_H-M   'P 1'
#
loop_
_entity.id
_entity.type
_entity.pdbx_description
1 polymer ?
#
loop_
_entity_poly.entity_id
_entity_poly.type
_entity_poly.pdbx_seq_one_letter_code
_entity_poly.pdbx_strand_id
1 'polypeptide(L)'
;MDYPIKISVAQINYNPAYFSGGCDLLVEPFGDNSTFVTKVKNEVFYQLSDKLKVRYLKWLQTKIFAIIDAALKQSTDILVFPEYSIPHFLLKEVFEYVKTSQLVVVAGTHMISSRCFPVYSDLGIAYNDDYIGCAAAPVLNLNGTNDLIFKYSRSKWESSLEFPKGENRHWVSFEKNGHLVNLGVFICIDGLRKSFHDTEKELAVIIIPSWSPSVEPFNAAAFQAIYNELPLVYANTSYIGGSRIFAPFPETDGHWFSEKQGTKELSKNSEGLVTVCIDLNNVRRSAATVREHVTARITDVSNLVYLYNIDGEEVLTNLEKLSGKYDEHIINNLLRNCSDEVVRRKLNEIIHQERMGLLRGEKLIQLTSYIAVSEITYSDLVQEQAETTLRHITSHPELLSEKDILATLSAVSTKSLQIISNVNNEIDKPKSEERPFFDRQSELVKLRNFINAESDKLLIIQGVRGIGKTFLVEQIPRRILPPNNQWKRINIKFSVGMGFPLFIDDVAFQLGLRDKFIESNEEQLYLHIRKVLESFEGYRAGMIIVDDFHHILDKEGSFVDHRFLIFIDEFLKRVAVNKKLILITNRHISLNGQIGFFSSMTLRGLNEESIVSIVDYHYKNITGRVESITISDSLLRYLYGNPLAAVITAQYLQHHSIDSLNHTTDLFKRFQEQFITNLLSEVRFKPEEKELLDFISTSKEDVSSQIIYKWKSGIYNVVDSLCSQFILEYNAEKDVYSIHPLVRDYFYNQLDLHVRVSYHHKFAEVNEDTIREFESKEEPVPPKYISELIYHFAGSLQIDKLSSYKSQYLDELKPIADALFKNKKYDKALEYYLILNEISYIKRLDVTEKLFMCYGNLGRWREARDFFEKTVSIKNASYLYAKYAELLAVKTREFAEAESFVLTGEEIYISSNSKRKWEYAKIKYTLGRIRERQGNDRDSQGLYKEALSFDPTNLYYMFRYAKCLIKNGKDASDIIEGGLKIRNDYPPLLTLQSEDYQVMDEDQEEEDYLEEEYIERDI
;
A
#
# COMPACT_ATOMS: atom_id res chain seq x y z
N MET A 1 14.56 9.91 46.49
CA MET A 1 14.57 11.09 45.62
C MET A 1 14.83 12.28 46.50
N ASP A 2 15.88 13.04 46.21
CA ASP A 2 16.32 14.18 47.01
C ASP A 2 15.49 15.42 46.70
N TYR A 3 14.97 15.55 45.47
CA TYR A 3 14.06 16.63 45.10
C TYR A 3 12.97 16.19 44.09
N PRO A 4 11.91 15.52 44.56
CA PRO A 4 10.84 15.03 43.69
C PRO A 4 9.88 16.14 43.24
N ILE A 5 9.65 16.25 41.93
CA ILE A 5 8.55 17.01 41.32
C ILE A 5 7.62 16.06 40.59
N LYS A 6 6.32 16.17 40.83
CA LYS A 6 5.28 15.44 40.11
C LYS A 6 4.75 16.24 38.94
N ILE A 7 4.91 15.69 37.74
CA ILE A 7 4.52 16.33 36.49
C ILE A 7 3.47 15.47 35.80
N SER A 8 2.36 16.10 35.39
CA SER A 8 1.29 15.47 34.63
C SER A 8 1.19 16.07 33.23
N VAL A 9 1.04 15.20 32.24
CA VAL A 9 0.78 15.59 30.84
C VAL A 9 -0.59 15.11 30.41
N ALA A 10 -1.42 16.02 29.92
CA ALA A 10 -2.75 15.71 29.41
C ALA A 10 -2.72 15.55 27.89
N GLN A 11 -3.41 14.52 27.40
CA GLN A 11 -3.76 14.34 25.99
C GLN A 11 -5.29 14.36 25.87
N ILE A 12 -5.81 15.34 25.14
CA ILE A 12 -7.26 15.56 25.03
C ILE A 12 -7.68 15.94 23.61
N ASN A 13 -8.96 15.69 23.32
CA ASN A 13 -9.66 16.13 22.12
C ASN A 13 -10.40 17.46 22.38
N TYR A 14 -10.36 18.38 21.42
CA TYR A 14 -10.93 19.73 21.54
C TYR A 14 -10.94 20.44 20.17
N ASN A 15 -11.86 21.38 20.00
CA ASN A 15 -11.74 22.46 19.01
C ASN A 15 -10.64 23.43 19.45
N PRO A 16 -9.67 23.77 18.58
CA PRO A 16 -8.59 24.68 18.91
C PRO A 16 -9.11 26.10 19.19
N ALA A 17 -8.61 26.73 20.25
CA ALA A 17 -8.78 28.14 20.58
C ALA A 17 -7.98 29.07 19.64
N TYR A 18 -8.24 28.94 18.34
CA TYR A 18 -7.55 29.60 17.24
C TYR A 18 -8.55 30.36 16.37
N PHE A 19 -8.17 31.58 15.97
CA PHE A 19 -8.98 32.45 15.12
C PHE A 19 -8.20 32.79 13.84
N SER A 20 -8.76 32.52 12.67
CA SER A 20 -8.08 32.84 11.41
C SER A 20 -9.03 33.13 10.27
N GLY A 21 -8.72 34.16 9.49
CA GLY A 21 -9.50 34.52 8.31
C GLY A 21 -10.98 34.82 8.61
N GLY A 22 -11.29 35.37 9.79
CA GLY A 22 -12.65 35.64 10.25
C GLY A 22 -13.39 34.42 10.82
N CYS A 23 -12.71 33.28 10.98
CA CYS A 23 -13.28 32.04 11.49
C CYS A 23 -12.84 31.79 12.94
N ASP A 24 -13.80 31.62 13.86
CA ASP A 24 -13.57 31.20 15.25
C ASP A 24 -13.76 29.69 15.35
N LEU A 25 -12.66 28.94 15.44
CA LEU A 25 -12.71 27.47 15.41
C LEU A 25 -13.41 26.87 16.64
N LEU A 26 -13.57 27.64 17.73
CA LEU A 26 -14.37 27.21 18.89
C LEU A 26 -15.87 27.15 18.60
N VAL A 27 -16.32 27.80 17.53
CA VAL A 27 -17.73 27.95 17.16
C VAL A 27 -18.11 27.03 16.01
N GLU A 28 -17.13 26.64 15.19
CA GLU A 28 -17.35 25.72 14.09
C GLU A 28 -17.64 24.30 14.62
N PRO A 29 -18.67 23.61 14.10
CA PRO A 29 -19.10 22.31 14.59
C PRO A 29 -18.01 21.23 14.56
N PHE A 30 -17.02 21.36 13.66
CA PHE A 30 -15.93 20.40 13.49
C PHE A 30 -14.56 20.90 13.98
N GLY A 31 -14.49 22.09 14.59
CA GLY A 31 -13.22 22.64 15.08
C GLY A 31 -12.24 23.07 13.98
N ASP A 32 -12.70 23.22 12.74
CA ASP A 32 -11.90 23.68 11.61
C ASP A 32 -12.69 24.60 10.68
N ASN A 33 -12.03 25.12 9.64
CA ASN A 33 -12.62 26.09 8.71
C ASN A 33 -13.44 25.44 7.57
N SER A 34 -13.79 24.16 7.69
CA SER A 34 -14.56 23.44 6.66
C SER A 34 -16.00 23.92 6.55
N THR A 35 -16.54 24.42 7.65
CA THR A 35 -17.87 25.02 7.72
C THR A 35 -17.77 26.54 7.66
N PHE A 36 -18.79 27.17 7.08
CA PHE A 36 -18.85 28.61 6.88
C PHE A 36 -19.73 29.31 7.94
N VAL A 37 -20.04 28.64 9.07
CA VAL A 37 -21.03 29.12 10.04
C VAL A 37 -20.63 30.50 10.58
N THR A 38 -19.36 30.68 10.95
CA THR A 38 -18.85 31.97 11.46
C THR A 38 -18.64 33.03 10.37
N LYS A 39 -18.57 32.64 9.09
CA LYS A 39 -18.34 33.56 7.97
C LYS A 39 -19.63 34.20 7.45
N VAL A 40 -20.78 33.59 7.71
CA VAL A 40 -22.08 34.13 7.31
C VAL A 40 -22.47 35.29 8.24
N LYS A 41 -22.44 36.52 7.72
CA LYS A 41 -22.83 37.73 8.45
C LYS A 41 -24.35 37.90 8.44
N ASN A 42 -25.04 37.16 9.30
CA ASN A 42 -26.50 37.22 9.46
C ASN A 42 -26.88 37.02 10.94
N GLU A 43 -27.89 37.75 11.44
CA GLU A 43 -28.36 37.67 12.84
C GLU A 43 -28.72 36.24 13.26
N VAL A 44 -29.33 35.46 12.38
CA VAL A 44 -29.72 34.06 12.64
C VAL A 44 -28.49 33.15 12.76
N PHE A 45 -27.43 33.40 11.99
CA PHE A 45 -26.16 32.67 12.09
C PHE A 45 -25.33 33.12 13.28
N TYR A 46 -25.44 34.37 13.71
CA TYR A 46 -24.85 34.83 14.97
C TYR A 46 -25.49 34.13 16.18
N GLN A 47 -26.82 33.96 16.19
CA GLN A 47 -27.51 33.21 17.23
C GLN A 47 -27.12 31.73 17.25
N LEU A 48 -26.99 31.10 16.07
CA LEU A 48 -26.50 29.72 15.96
C LEU A 48 -25.06 29.62 16.50
N SER A 49 -24.19 30.51 16.05
CA SER A 49 -22.79 30.60 16.49
C SER A 49 -22.69 30.72 18.01
N ASP A 50 -23.49 31.61 18.62
CA ASP A 50 -23.51 31.78 20.08
C ASP A 50 -23.99 30.51 20.79
N LYS A 51 -25.05 29.87 20.28
CA LYS A 51 -25.57 28.61 20.82
C LYS A 51 -24.54 27.48 20.75
N LEU A 52 -23.88 27.30 19.61
CA LEU A 52 -22.83 26.28 19.42
C LEU A 52 -21.66 26.56 20.38
N LYS A 53 -21.24 27.83 20.46
CA LYS A 53 -20.16 28.26 21.35
C LYS A 53 -20.49 27.94 22.80
N VAL A 54 -21.61 28.43 23.34
CA VAL A 54 -22.01 28.21 24.74
C VAL A 54 -22.04 26.72 25.09
N ARG A 55 -22.60 25.88 24.21
CA ARG A 55 -22.63 24.42 24.40
C ARG A 55 -21.22 23.82 24.41
N TYR A 56 -20.36 24.20 23.46
CA TYR A 56 -18.98 23.75 23.40
C TYR A 56 -18.17 24.18 24.64
N LEU A 57 -18.28 25.45 25.05
CA LEU A 57 -17.52 25.98 26.18
C LEU A 57 -17.88 25.26 27.47
N LYS A 58 -19.17 25.01 27.70
CA LYS A 58 -19.64 24.25 28.86
C LYS A 58 -19.08 22.82 28.86
N TRP A 59 -19.12 22.15 27.71
CA TRP A 59 -18.55 20.80 27.57
C TRP A 59 -17.05 20.79 27.88
N LEU A 60 -16.29 21.71 27.28
CA LEU A 60 -14.85 21.81 27.47
C LEU A 60 -14.51 22.14 28.92
N GLN A 61 -15.27 23.04 29.54
CA GLN A 61 -15.13 23.43 30.94
C GLN A 61 -15.22 22.21 31.86
N THR A 62 -16.28 21.40 31.74
CA THR A 62 -16.45 20.18 32.54
C THR A 62 -15.28 19.21 32.38
N LYS A 63 -14.79 19.03 31.15
CA LYS A 63 -13.66 18.16 30.85
C LYS A 63 -12.34 18.65 31.44
N ILE A 64 -12.02 19.93 31.26
CA ILE A 64 -10.79 20.54 31.79
C ILE A 64 -10.77 20.45 33.32
N PHE A 65 -11.88 20.72 34.00
CA PHE A 65 -11.92 20.63 35.45
C PHE A 65 -11.85 19.21 35.99
N ALA A 66 -12.42 18.23 35.30
CA ALA A 66 -12.23 16.82 35.66
C ALA A 66 -10.74 16.43 35.66
N ILE A 67 -9.97 16.94 34.68
CA ILE A 67 -8.52 16.69 34.59
C ILE A 67 -7.75 17.44 35.68
N ILE A 68 -8.09 18.69 35.95
CA ILE A 68 -7.46 19.47 37.03
C ILE A 68 -7.72 18.80 38.38
N ASP A 69 -8.96 18.40 38.66
CA ASP A 69 -9.32 17.68 39.89
C ASP A 69 -8.56 16.36 40.04
N ALA A 70 -8.40 15.61 38.95
CA ALA A 70 -7.61 14.38 38.94
C ALA A 70 -6.12 14.67 39.24
N ALA A 71 -5.55 15.70 38.60
CA ALA A 71 -4.17 16.11 38.83
C ALA A 71 -3.95 16.54 40.29
N LEU A 72 -4.90 17.27 40.90
CA LEU A 72 -4.87 17.66 42.31
C LEU A 72 -4.94 16.43 43.24
N LYS A 73 -5.82 15.47 42.96
CA LYS A 73 -5.91 14.20 43.72
C LYS A 73 -4.60 13.40 43.65
N GLN A 74 -3.91 13.44 42.52
CA GLN A 74 -2.59 12.80 42.33
C GLN A 74 -1.43 13.60 42.97
N SER A 75 -1.73 14.77 43.56
CA SER A 75 -0.76 15.74 44.10
C SER A 75 0.25 16.20 43.04
N THR A 76 -0.23 16.48 41.83
CA THR A 76 0.57 17.01 40.73
C THR A 76 1.10 18.40 41.09
N ASP A 77 2.36 18.68 40.75
CA ASP A 77 2.98 19.99 40.88
C ASP A 77 2.88 20.80 39.59
N ILE A 78 3.04 20.14 38.42
CA ILE A 78 2.95 20.78 37.10
C ILE A 78 1.97 20.00 36.21
N LEU A 79 0.95 20.67 35.68
CA LEU A 79 0.01 20.12 34.71
C LEU A 79 0.17 20.81 33.36
N VAL A 80 0.38 20.03 32.31
CA VAL A 80 0.59 20.54 30.95
C VAL A 80 -0.56 20.13 30.03
N PHE A 81 -1.14 21.11 29.35
CA PHE A 81 -2.16 20.90 28.33
C PHE A 81 -1.61 21.10 26.89
N PRO A 82 -2.22 20.46 25.87
CA PRO A 82 -1.84 20.61 24.46
C PRO A 82 -2.06 22.01 23.88
N GLU A 83 -1.43 22.34 22.75
CA GLU A 83 -1.57 23.67 22.11
C GLU A 83 -3.03 23.97 21.64
N TYR A 84 -3.48 25.21 21.72
CA TYR A 84 -4.85 25.69 21.55
C TYR A 84 -5.95 25.05 22.41
N SER A 85 -5.62 24.32 23.48
CA SER A 85 -6.62 23.54 24.23
C SER A 85 -7.38 24.32 25.31
N ILE A 86 -6.77 25.33 25.95
CA ILE A 86 -7.45 26.15 26.96
C ILE A 86 -7.67 27.56 26.43
N PRO A 87 -8.91 27.90 26.07
CA PRO A 87 -9.27 29.23 25.64
C PRO A 87 -9.29 30.25 26.79
N HIS A 88 -9.08 31.53 26.46
CA HIS A 88 -8.90 32.60 27.44
C HIS A 88 -10.03 32.71 28.49
N PHE A 89 -11.29 32.43 28.13
CA PHE A 89 -12.42 32.56 29.04
C PHE A 89 -12.40 31.54 30.20
N LEU A 90 -11.71 30.40 30.05
CA LEU A 90 -11.56 29.43 31.14
C LEU A 90 -10.42 29.77 32.10
N LEU A 91 -9.51 30.67 31.72
CA LEU A 91 -8.29 30.93 32.50
C LEU A 91 -8.57 31.46 33.90
N LYS A 92 -9.61 32.29 34.07
CA LYS A 92 -10.00 32.81 35.39
C LYS A 92 -10.39 31.69 36.34
N GLU A 93 -11.22 30.78 35.86
CA GLU A 93 -11.70 29.66 36.66
C GLU A 93 -10.56 28.66 36.93
N VAL A 94 -9.73 28.35 35.91
CA VAL A 94 -8.51 27.53 36.09
C VAL A 94 -7.58 28.15 37.14
N PHE A 95 -7.43 29.47 37.14
CA PHE A 95 -6.62 30.18 38.11
C PHE A 95 -7.15 30.06 39.54
N GLU A 96 -8.46 30.06 39.77
CA GLU A 96 -9.02 29.86 41.11
C GLU A 96 -8.71 28.46 41.68
N TYR A 97 -8.63 27.42 40.83
CA TYR A 97 -8.14 26.09 41.22
C TYR A 97 -6.65 26.10 41.54
N VAL A 98 -5.85 26.79 40.72
CA VAL A 98 -4.42 26.98 40.97
C VAL A 98 -4.17 27.74 42.27
N LYS A 99 -4.98 28.75 42.57
CA LYS A 99 -4.85 29.61 43.77
C LYS A 99 -5.14 28.89 45.08
N THR A 100 -5.96 27.84 45.03
CA THR A 100 -6.28 27.02 46.21
C THR A 100 -5.34 25.81 46.35
N SER A 101 -4.37 25.66 45.46
CA SER A 101 -3.43 24.56 45.41
C SER A 101 -1.99 25.04 45.17
N GLN A 102 -1.02 24.12 45.17
CA GLN A 102 0.36 24.41 44.73
C GLN A 102 0.60 23.97 43.27
N LEU A 103 -0.47 23.82 42.48
CA LEU A 103 -0.40 23.35 41.10
C LEU A 103 0.02 24.47 40.16
N VAL A 104 1.00 24.22 39.30
CA VAL A 104 1.33 25.08 38.16
C VAL A 104 0.65 24.53 36.92
N VAL A 105 -0.08 25.35 36.19
CA VAL A 105 -0.77 24.95 34.95
C VAL A 105 -0.14 25.64 33.75
N VAL A 106 0.36 24.86 32.80
CA VAL A 106 0.73 25.34 31.45
C VAL A 106 -0.46 25.13 30.55
N ALA A 107 -1.23 26.18 30.32
CA ALA A 107 -2.59 26.08 29.80
C ALA A 107 -2.67 25.85 28.28
N GLY A 108 -1.62 25.34 27.63
CA GLY A 108 -1.77 24.86 26.26
C GLY A 108 -2.14 25.92 25.23
N THR A 109 -1.91 27.21 25.46
CA THR A 109 -2.09 28.34 24.50
C THR A 109 -3.49 28.67 23.99
N HIS A 110 -3.65 29.93 23.55
CA HIS A 110 -4.76 30.41 22.69
C HIS A 110 -4.25 31.57 21.82
N MET A 111 -5.01 31.93 20.77
CA MET A 111 -4.75 33.17 20.03
C MET A 111 -5.30 34.39 20.80
N ILE A 112 -4.47 35.41 20.97
CA ILE A 112 -4.79 36.63 21.70
C ILE A 112 -5.70 37.52 20.85
N SER A 113 -6.79 37.99 21.45
CA SER A 113 -7.69 39.01 20.91
C SER A 113 -7.90 40.10 21.96
N SER A 114 -8.50 41.23 21.57
CA SER A 114 -8.87 42.29 22.52
C SER A 114 -9.80 41.81 23.65
N ARG A 115 -10.54 40.70 23.44
CA ARG A 115 -11.38 40.08 24.47
C ARG A 115 -10.59 39.38 25.58
N CYS A 116 -9.30 39.11 25.36
CA CYS A 116 -8.42 38.49 26.35
C CYS A 116 -7.98 39.48 27.44
N PHE A 117 -7.92 40.77 27.14
CA PHE A 117 -7.35 41.79 28.04
C PHE A 117 -8.06 41.93 29.39
N PRO A 118 -9.40 41.92 29.47
CA PRO A 118 -10.07 41.91 30.78
C PRO A 118 -9.69 40.69 31.61
N VAL A 119 -9.57 39.52 30.98
CA VAL A 119 -9.18 38.28 31.67
C VAL A 119 -7.73 38.36 32.14
N TYR A 120 -6.82 38.86 31.31
CA TYR A 120 -5.42 39.04 31.72
C TYR A 120 -5.28 40.04 32.86
N SER A 121 -6.03 41.14 32.81
CA SER A 121 -6.09 42.11 33.90
C SER A 121 -6.55 41.47 35.21
N ASP A 122 -7.61 40.66 35.17
CA ASP A 122 -8.11 39.93 36.34
C ASP A 122 -7.08 38.95 36.90
N LEU A 123 -6.22 38.39 36.04
CA LEU A 123 -5.16 37.44 36.39
C LEU A 123 -3.83 38.10 36.77
N GLY A 124 -3.73 39.43 36.71
CA GLY A 124 -2.48 40.15 36.95
C GLY A 124 -1.41 39.94 35.86
N ILE A 125 -1.82 39.51 34.67
CA ILE A 125 -0.95 39.29 33.52
C ILE A 125 -0.77 40.61 32.76
N ALA A 126 0.47 41.00 32.48
CA ALA A 126 0.76 42.18 31.66
C ALA A 126 0.36 41.94 30.20
N TYR A 127 -0.29 42.93 29.57
CA TYR A 127 -0.73 42.84 28.17
C TYR A 127 -0.51 44.15 27.41
N ASN A 128 -0.44 44.04 26.08
CA ASN A 128 -0.28 45.13 25.13
C ASN A 128 -1.12 44.85 23.87
N ASP A 129 -1.63 45.90 23.22
CA ASP A 129 -2.32 45.82 21.93
C ASP A 129 -1.47 45.15 20.83
N ASP A 130 -0.13 45.30 20.90
CA ASP A 130 0.83 44.63 20.01
C ASP A 130 0.80 43.08 20.13
N TYR A 131 0.08 42.52 21.11
CA TYR A 131 -0.04 41.07 21.30
C TYR A 131 -1.22 40.45 20.55
N ILE A 132 -2.15 41.27 20.03
CA ILE A 132 -3.30 40.77 19.27
C ILE A 132 -2.82 39.95 18.07
N GLY A 133 -3.45 38.79 17.81
CA GLY A 133 -3.07 37.89 16.72
C GLY A 133 -1.86 36.99 17.02
N CYS A 134 -1.17 37.19 18.14
CA CYS A 134 -0.15 36.26 18.62
C CYS A 134 -0.78 35.04 19.28
N ALA A 135 -0.06 33.92 19.33
CA ALA A 135 -0.40 32.77 20.16
C ALA A 135 0.48 32.78 21.41
N ALA A 136 -0.12 32.59 22.58
CA ALA A 136 0.61 32.58 23.84
C ALA A 136 0.12 31.48 24.76
N ALA A 137 1.03 30.81 25.47
CA ALA A 137 0.79 29.84 26.54
C ALA A 137 0.76 30.57 27.88
N PRO A 138 -0.40 30.67 28.54
CA PRO A 138 -0.45 31.12 29.92
C PRO A 138 0.18 30.07 30.84
N VAL A 139 1.07 30.54 31.72
CA VAL A 139 1.60 29.74 32.83
C VAL A 139 1.02 30.31 34.11
N LEU A 140 0.11 29.56 34.75
CA LEU A 140 -0.64 30.01 35.91
C LEU A 140 -0.02 29.42 37.19
N ASN A 141 0.25 30.26 38.19
CA ASN A 141 0.78 29.82 39.49
C ASN A 141 0.25 30.62 40.69
N LEU A 142 0.41 30.07 41.90
CA LEU A 142 -0.01 30.70 43.15
C LEU A 142 0.85 31.92 43.55
N ASN A 143 2.12 31.94 43.14
CA ASN A 143 3.13 32.87 43.66
C ASN A 143 3.11 34.25 42.96
N GLY A 144 2.12 34.51 42.10
CA GLY A 144 1.90 35.83 41.50
C GLY A 144 2.77 36.15 40.29
N THR A 145 3.37 35.13 39.65
CA THR A 145 4.11 35.27 38.38
C THR A 145 3.36 34.61 37.23
N ASN A 146 2.05 34.89 37.13
CA ASN A 146 1.27 34.48 35.97
C ASN A 146 1.90 35.09 34.73
N ASP A 147 2.33 34.25 33.79
CA ASP A 147 3.12 34.68 32.65
C ASP A 147 2.49 34.28 31.32
N LEU A 148 2.88 34.97 30.25
CA LEU A 148 2.51 34.68 28.88
C LEU A 148 3.75 34.33 28.07
N ILE A 149 3.89 33.06 27.72
CA ILE A 149 4.95 32.62 26.81
C ILE A 149 4.45 32.67 25.39
N PHE A 150 5.05 33.52 24.56
CA PHE A 150 4.63 33.70 23.17
C PHE A 150 5.27 32.68 22.24
N LYS A 151 4.47 32.23 21.27
CA LYS A 151 4.96 31.47 20.13
C LYS A 151 5.78 32.40 19.23
N TYR A 152 6.97 31.98 18.81
CA TYR A 152 7.89 32.83 18.03
C TYR A 152 8.16 32.32 16.62
N SER A 153 7.57 31.19 16.25
CA SER A 153 7.70 30.61 14.92
C SER A 153 6.33 30.23 14.37
N ARG A 154 6.12 30.51 13.09
CA ARG A 154 4.89 30.15 12.40
C ARG A 154 4.96 28.70 11.93
N SER A 155 3.95 27.90 12.19
CA SER A 155 3.76 26.63 11.46
C SER A 155 3.13 26.89 10.09
N LYS A 156 3.19 25.91 9.18
CA LYS A 156 2.54 26.01 7.86
C LYS A 156 1.02 26.25 7.95
N TRP A 157 0.40 25.85 9.06
CA TRP A 157 -1.05 25.87 9.27
C TRP A 157 -1.57 27.17 9.88
N GLU A 158 -0.69 28.08 10.31
CA GLU A 158 -1.05 29.29 11.04
C GLU A 158 -0.77 30.56 10.22
N SER A 159 -1.36 30.65 9.03
CA SER A 159 -1.06 31.72 8.06
C SER A 159 -1.27 33.14 8.59
N SER A 160 -2.17 33.34 9.58
CA SER A 160 -2.51 34.63 10.18
C SER A 160 -1.84 34.92 11.52
N LEU A 161 -0.88 34.09 11.98
CA LEU A 161 -0.24 34.27 13.28
C LEU A 161 0.72 35.46 13.27
N GLU A 162 0.54 36.39 14.21
CA GLU A 162 1.45 37.51 14.45
C GLU A 162 2.48 37.19 15.54
N PHE A 163 3.52 38.02 15.65
CA PHE A 163 4.57 37.87 16.65
C PHE A 163 4.74 39.16 17.44
N PRO A 164 4.97 39.09 18.75
CA PRO A 164 5.18 40.28 19.55
C PRO A 164 6.48 40.97 19.14
N LYS A 165 6.51 42.31 19.20
CA LYS A 165 7.73 43.10 18.91
C LYS A 165 8.73 42.93 20.05
N GLY A 166 9.95 42.46 19.75
CA GLY A 166 11.05 42.28 20.72
C GLY A 166 11.30 40.82 21.13
N GLU A 167 12.35 40.60 21.93
CA GLU A 167 12.66 39.27 22.48
C GLU A 167 11.79 38.98 23.70
N ASN A 168 10.84 38.06 23.55
CA ASN A 168 9.90 37.66 24.61
C ASN A 168 10.18 36.25 25.15
N ARG A 169 11.39 35.72 24.91
CA ARG A 169 11.80 34.43 25.45
C ARG A 169 12.32 34.62 26.86
N HIS A 170 11.68 33.96 27.80
CA HIS A 170 12.14 33.91 29.18
C HIS A 170 11.70 32.61 29.83
N TRP A 171 12.36 32.27 30.94
CA TRP A 171 12.03 31.12 31.77
C TRP A 171 11.03 31.55 32.84
N VAL A 172 10.00 30.73 33.06
CA VAL A 172 9.07 30.94 34.18
C VAL A 172 9.60 30.19 35.38
N SER A 173 9.75 30.88 36.51
CA SER A 173 10.24 30.27 37.74
C SER A 173 9.14 30.25 38.81
N PHE A 174 9.08 29.18 39.59
CA PHE A 174 8.20 29.07 40.76
C PHE A 174 8.92 28.36 41.91
N GLU A 175 8.43 28.59 43.14
CA GLU A 175 9.04 28.01 44.34
C GLU A 175 8.31 26.71 44.73
N LYS A 176 9.08 25.63 44.93
CA LYS A 176 8.58 24.36 45.46
C LYS A 176 9.55 23.85 46.52
N ASN A 177 9.03 23.62 47.73
CA ASN A 177 9.78 23.13 48.89
C ASN A 177 11.05 23.97 49.20
N GLY A 178 10.98 25.29 49.04
CA GLY A 178 12.12 26.20 49.28
C GLY A 178 13.15 26.29 48.15
N HIS A 179 12.89 25.65 47.00
CA HIS A 179 13.77 25.67 45.83
C HIS A 179 13.07 26.30 44.63
N LEU A 180 13.84 27.00 43.80
CA LEU A 180 13.35 27.64 42.57
C LEU A 180 13.41 26.66 41.39
N VAL A 181 12.25 26.31 40.84
CA VAL A 181 12.10 25.43 39.67
C VAL A 181 11.90 26.29 38.44
N ASN A 182 12.63 26.00 37.36
CA ASN A 182 12.62 26.76 36.11
C ASN A 182 11.91 26.01 34.99
N LEU A 183 10.96 26.66 34.31
CA LEU A 183 10.17 26.10 33.21
C LEU A 183 10.52 26.79 31.90
N GLY A 184 10.96 26.01 30.92
CA GLY A 184 11.18 26.44 29.55
C GLY A 184 10.03 25.98 28.67
N VAL A 185 9.11 26.88 28.34
CA VAL A 185 7.93 26.56 27.52
C VAL A 185 8.22 26.90 26.05
N PHE A 186 8.11 25.91 25.16
CA PHE A 186 8.37 26.06 23.74
C PHE A 186 7.16 25.56 22.94
N ILE A 187 6.40 26.47 22.35
CA ILE A 187 5.11 26.14 21.73
C ILE A 187 5.31 25.48 20.35
N CYS A 188 4.93 24.20 20.26
CA CYS A 188 4.98 23.41 19.03
C CYS A 188 6.32 23.53 18.29
N ILE A 189 6.34 24.07 17.06
CA ILE A 189 7.53 24.14 16.20
C ILE A 189 8.71 24.87 16.88
N ASP A 190 8.44 25.68 17.89
CA ASP A 190 9.47 26.35 18.70
C ASP A 190 10.37 25.34 19.41
N GLY A 191 9.82 24.21 19.87
CA GLY A 191 10.57 23.13 20.52
C GLY A 191 11.48 22.32 19.60
N LEU A 192 11.42 22.54 18.28
CA LEU A 192 12.29 21.87 17.29
C LEU A 192 13.52 22.70 16.92
N ARG A 193 13.61 23.95 17.36
CA ARG A 193 14.74 24.81 16.99
C ARG A 193 15.97 24.46 17.84
N LYS A 194 17.12 24.31 17.17
CA LYS A 194 18.40 23.87 17.73
C LYS A 194 18.93 24.87 18.76
N SER A 195 18.57 24.68 20.03
CA SER A 195 19.43 24.85 21.21
C SER A 195 18.57 25.09 22.45
N PHE A 196 18.39 24.08 23.29
CA PHE A 196 18.07 24.31 24.71
C PHE A 196 19.30 24.89 25.47
N HIS A 197 20.32 25.41 24.76
CA HIS A 197 21.67 25.67 25.27
C HIS A 197 21.81 26.89 26.21
N ASP A 198 20.75 27.68 26.42
CA ASP A 198 20.74 28.77 27.43
C ASP A 198 20.54 28.27 28.88
N THR A 199 20.64 26.96 29.13
CA THR A 199 20.31 26.34 30.42
C THR A 199 21.49 26.29 31.39
N GLU A 200 22.03 27.44 31.80
CA GLU A 200 22.81 27.54 33.05
C GLU A 200 21.89 27.49 34.30
N LYS A 201 20.56 27.44 34.12
CA LYS A 201 19.58 27.44 35.20
C LYS A 201 19.58 26.11 35.97
N GLU A 202 19.68 26.15 37.30
CA GLU A 202 19.47 24.97 38.16
C GLU A 202 18.00 24.52 38.15
N LEU A 203 17.72 23.22 38.32
CA LEU A 203 16.37 22.64 38.44
C LEU A 203 15.40 23.05 37.30
N ALA A 204 15.68 22.63 36.07
CA ALA A 204 14.94 23.04 34.87
C ALA A 204 14.11 21.91 34.22
N VAL A 205 12.94 22.25 33.67
CA VAL A 205 12.07 21.35 32.89
C VAL A 205 11.66 22.02 31.57
N ILE A 206 11.73 21.27 30.47
CA ILE A 206 11.27 21.72 29.15
C ILE A 206 9.82 21.27 28.94
N ILE A 207 8.97 22.17 28.46
CA ILE A 207 7.54 21.89 28.20
C ILE A 207 7.21 22.30 26.77
N ILE A 208 6.66 21.36 26.01
CA ILE A 208 6.24 21.57 24.63
C ILE A 208 4.73 21.28 24.52
N PRO A 209 3.88 22.30 24.70
CA PRO A 209 2.48 22.20 24.29
C PRO A 209 2.44 22.21 22.76
N SER A 210 1.74 21.25 22.16
CA SER A 210 1.75 21.01 20.71
C SER A 210 0.35 20.73 20.17
N TRP A 211 0.12 21.17 18.93
CA TRP A 211 -0.98 20.73 18.08
C TRP A 211 -0.36 20.38 16.72
N SER A 212 0.43 19.31 16.70
CA SER A 212 1.28 18.92 15.57
C SER A 212 0.84 17.59 14.97
N PRO A 213 0.69 17.48 13.64
CA PRO A 213 0.38 16.20 12.95
C PRO A 213 1.55 15.22 12.95
N SER A 214 2.74 15.63 13.38
CA SER A 214 3.95 14.81 13.40
C SER A 214 4.61 14.86 14.78
N VAL A 215 4.80 13.69 15.38
CA VAL A 215 5.42 13.52 16.71
C VAL A 215 6.94 13.28 16.62
N GLU A 216 7.40 12.59 15.58
CA GLU A 216 8.79 12.11 15.48
C GLU A 216 9.89 13.19 15.61
N PRO A 217 9.75 14.40 15.02
CA PRO A 217 10.73 15.46 15.22
C PRO A 217 10.89 15.88 16.69
N PHE A 218 9.83 15.77 17.49
CA PHE A 218 9.85 16.11 18.91
C PHE A 218 10.53 15.04 19.75
N ASN A 219 10.46 13.77 19.34
CA ASN A 219 11.26 12.69 19.95
C ASN A 219 12.75 12.99 19.84
N ALA A 220 13.21 13.41 18.65
CA ALA A 220 14.61 13.79 18.44
C ALA A 220 15.03 14.98 19.31
N ALA A 221 14.19 16.02 19.41
CA ALA A 221 14.43 17.16 20.29
C ALA A 221 14.47 16.73 21.77
N ALA A 222 13.57 15.84 22.18
CA ALA A 222 13.53 15.31 23.54
C ALA A 222 14.75 14.46 23.88
N PHE A 223 15.22 13.60 22.98
CA PHE A 223 16.46 12.85 23.21
C PHE A 223 17.67 13.78 23.35
N GLN A 224 17.70 14.88 22.61
CA GLN A 224 18.73 15.91 22.80
C GLN A 224 18.58 16.62 24.16
N ALA A 225 17.36 16.92 24.62
CA ALA A 225 17.12 17.49 25.95
C ALA A 225 17.59 16.54 27.07
N ILE A 226 17.26 15.25 26.95
CA ILE A 226 17.67 14.20 27.90
C ILE A 226 19.18 14.02 27.91
N TYR A 227 19.85 14.08 26.75
CA TYR A 227 21.32 14.08 26.68
C TYR A 227 21.93 15.25 27.44
N ASN A 228 21.24 16.39 27.48
CA ASN A 228 21.64 17.58 28.26
C ASN A 228 21.05 17.57 29.69
N GLU A 229 20.58 16.42 30.18
CA GLU A 229 20.06 16.25 31.54
C GLU A 229 18.85 17.15 31.86
N LEU A 230 18.02 17.42 30.85
CA LEU A 230 16.79 18.19 30.97
C LEU A 230 15.57 17.30 30.70
N PRO A 231 14.70 17.07 31.70
CA PRO A 231 13.42 16.43 31.48
C PRO A 231 12.57 17.25 30.51
N LEU A 232 11.83 16.57 29.65
CA LEU A 232 10.97 17.19 28.64
C LEU A 232 9.55 16.63 28.72
N VAL A 233 8.56 17.51 28.69
CA VAL A 233 7.14 17.17 28.65
C VAL A 233 6.58 17.54 27.29
N TYR A 234 6.03 16.57 26.57
CA TYR A 234 5.40 16.80 25.27
C TYR A 234 3.89 16.51 25.37
N ALA A 235 3.06 17.53 25.17
CA ALA A 235 1.61 17.45 25.24
C ALA A 235 1.00 17.71 23.87
N ASN A 236 0.22 16.77 23.34
CA ASN A 236 -0.41 16.86 22.02
C ASN A 236 -1.91 16.51 22.09
N THR A 237 -2.65 16.82 21.03
CA THR A 237 -4.08 16.45 20.94
C THR A 237 -4.26 14.93 20.83
N SER A 238 -5.35 14.39 21.38
CA SER A 238 -5.66 12.96 21.25
C SER A 238 -5.93 12.54 19.80
N TYR A 239 -6.44 13.43 18.95
CA TYR A 239 -6.65 13.14 17.53
C TYR A 239 -5.36 12.71 16.81
N ILE A 240 -4.19 13.09 17.33
CA ILE A 240 -2.88 12.74 16.76
C ILE A 240 -2.16 11.75 17.65
N GLY A 241 -2.22 11.92 18.97
CA GLY A 241 -1.50 11.12 19.94
C GLY A 241 -0.06 11.62 20.19
N GLY A 242 0.72 10.80 20.89
CA GLY A 242 2.15 11.03 21.10
C GLY A 242 2.52 11.71 22.42
N SER A 243 1.55 12.12 23.24
CA SER A 243 1.85 12.80 24.51
C SER A 243 2.63 11.88 25.45
N ARG A 244 3.75 12.40 26.00
CA ARG A 244 4.66 11.63 26.87
C ARG A 244 5.58 12.54 27.68
N ILE A 245 6.15 11.97 28.74
CA ILE A 245 7.16 12.62 29.57
C ILE A 245 8.51 11.92 29.34
N PHE A 246 9.52 12.68 28.96
CA PHE A 246 10.90 12.22 28.78
C PHE A 246 11.69 12.51 30.04
N ALA A 247 12.28 11.44 30.58
CA ALA A 247 13.18 11.45 31.72
C ALA A 247 13.97 10.13 31.71
N PRO A 248 15.19 10.06 32.27
CA PRO A 248 15.84 8.78 32.49
C PRO A 248 15.04 7.96 33.52
N PHE A 249 14.66 6.73 33.16
CA PHE A 249 14.06 5.76 34.07
C PHE A 249 15.09 4.64 34.36
N PRO A 250 15.20 4.15 35.60
CA PRO A 250 16.08 3.03 35.90
C PRO A 250 15.59 1.77 35.16
N GLU A 251 16.51 0.90 34.70
CA GLU A 251 16.15 -0.36 34.01
C GLU A 251 15.29 -1.27 34.91
N THR A 252 15.36 -1.06 36.23
CA THR A 252 14.59 -1.77 37.25
C THR A 252 13.20 -1.18 37.54
N ASP A 253 12.78 -0.03 36.96
CA ASP A 253 11.47 0.57 37.26
C ASP A 253 10.31 -0.37 36.90
N GLY A 254 10.47 -1.17 35.84
CA GLY A 254 9.56 -2.27 35.50
C GLY A 254 8.11 -1.85 35.28
N HIS A 255 7.83 -0.55 35.10
CA HIS A 255 6.47 -0.06 34.94
C HIS A 255 5.96 -0.37 33.52
N TRP A 256 4.75 -0.88 33.40
CA TRP A 256 4.15 -1.28 32.11
C TRP A 256 4.09 -0.14 31.07
N PHE A 257 4.12 1.10 31.55
CA PHE A 257 4.10 2.32 30.75
C PHE A 257 5.44 3.07 30.70
N SER A 258 6.54 2.48 31.16
CA SER A 258 7.89 3.08 31.07
C SER A 258 8.67 2.59 29.85
N GLU A 259 9.59 3.43 29.38
CA GLU A 259 10.66 3.17 28.42
C GLU A 259 11.98 3.73 28.99
N LYS A 260 13.12 3.33 28.42
CA LYS A 260 14.45 3.73 28.93
C LYS A 260 14.65 5.25 29.08
N GLN A 261 14.01 6.04 28.21
CA GLN A 261 14.19 7.49 28.13
C GLN A 261 12.88 8.27 28.33
N GLY A 262 11.85 7.64 28.88
CA GLY A 262 10.56 8.31 29.09
C GLY A 262 9.43 7.36 29.46
N THR A 263 8.22 7.90 29.48
CA THR A 263 7.01 7.08 29.40
C THR A 263 6.81 6.58 27.97
N LYS A 264 6.03 5.52 27.80
CA LYS A 264 5.39 5.21 26.52
C LYS A 264 4.50 6.40 26.11
N GLU A 265 4.23 6.51 24.83
CA GLU A 265 3.29 7.51 24.32
C GLU A 265 1.83 7.11 24.55
N LEU A 266 1.00 8.12 24.85
CA LEU A 266 -0.46 7.99 24.77
C LEU A 266 -0.84 7.88 23.29
N SER A 267 -1.56 6.82 22.94
CA SER A 267 -1.86 6.53 21.53
C SER A 267 -2.88 7.48 20.93
N LYS A 268 -2.90 7.53 19.60
CA LYS A 268 -3.90 8.27 18.83
C LYS A 268 -5.32 7.82 19.22
N ASN A 269 -6.24 8.79 19.25
CA ASN A 269 -7.63 8.70 19.69
C ASN A 269 -7.84 8.37 21.18
N SER A 270 -6.78 8.14 21.96
CA SER A 270 -6.90 7.92 23.40
C SER A 270 -6.77 9.24 24.16
N GLU A 271 -7.62 9.44 25.16
CA GLU A 271 -7.57 10.61 26.05
C GLU A 271 -7.11 10.21 27.44
N GLY A 272 -6.18 10.97 28.02
CA GLY A 272 -5.65 10.58 29.32
C GLY A 272 -4.69 11.58 29.93
N LEU A 273 -4.28 11.23 31.14
CA LEU A 273 -3.35 11.95 31.99
C LEU A 273 -2.24 10.98 32.42
N VAL A 274 -0.99 11.33 32.13
CA VAL A 274 0.18 10.56 32.57
C VAL A 274 0.94 11.39 33.59
N THR A 275 1.18 10.82 34.78
CA THR A 275 1.86 11.49 35.89
C THR A 275 3.16 10.78 36.24
N VAL A 276 4.24 11.55 36.31
CA VAL A 276 5.59 11.08 36.63
C VAL A 276 6.18 11.91 37.76
N CYS A 277 6.80 11.25 38.73
CA CYS A 277 7.63 11.88 39.75
C CYS A 277 9.10 11.87 39.28
N ILE A 278 9.71 13.05 39.15
CA ILE A 278 11.09 13.23 38.67
C ILE A 278 11.94 13.87 39.76
N ASP A 279 13.15 13.35 39.97
CA ASP A 279 14.15 13.95 40.85
C ASP A 279 15.10 14.86 40.07
N LEU A 280 14.80 16.16 40.01
CA LEU A 280 15.55 17.11 39.18
C LEU A 280 17.03 17.26 39.59
N ASN A 281 17.38 16.95 40.85
CA ASN A 281 18.77 17.00 41.32
C ASN A 281 19.60 15.82 40.79
N ASN A 282 18.99 14.64 40.77
CA ASN A 282 19.68 13.41 40.40
C ASN A 282 19.70 13.16 38.88
N VAL A 283 18.76 13.74 38.12
CA VAL A 283 18.83 13.76 36.65
C VAL A 283 20.15 14.35 36.14
N ARG A 284 20.74 15.30 36.87
CA ARG A 284 22.05 15.92 36.53
C ARG A 284 23.30 15.17 37.01
N ARG A 285 23.12 14.15 37.85
CA ARG A 285 24.24 13.42 38.48
C ARG A 285 24.48 12.06 37.83
N SER A 286 23.54 11.55 37.03
CA SER A 286 23.60 10.22 36.43
C SER A 286 24.77 10.01 35.46
N ALA A 287 25.36 11.06 34.88
CA ALA A 287 26.55 10.93 34.04
C ALA A 287 27.85 10.62 34.81
N ALA A 288 27.87 10.76 36.15
CA ALA A 288 29.11 10.75 36.94
C ALA A 288 29.22 9.63 37.99
N THR A 289 28.25 8.71 38.10
CA THR A 289 28.21 7.71 39.18
C THR A 289 27.96 6.28 38.69
N VAL A 290 28.68 5.31 39.25
CA VAL A 290 28.58 3.86 38.95
C VAL A 290 27.32 3.19 39.55
N ARG A 291 26.55 3.90 40.39
CA ARG A 291 25.28 3.39 40.97
C ARG A 291 24.10 3.97 40.21
N GLU A 292 23.17 3.12 39.78
CA GLU A 292 21.88 3.54 39.23
C GLU A 292 21.07 4.26 40.31
N HIS A 293 20.86 5.58 40.13
CA HIS A 293 19.95 6.36 40.95
C HIS A 293 18.56 6.37 40.31
N VAL A 294 17.49 6.25 41.12
CA VAL A 294 16.11 6.37 40.64
C VAL A 294 15.82 7.84 40.34
N THR A 295 15.89 8.21 39.06
CA THR A 295 15.74 9.59 38.57
C THR A 295 14.29 9.97 38.22
N ALA A 296 13.48 8.99 37.81
CA ALA A 296 12.06 9.18 37.53
C ALA A 296 11.26 7.91 37.84
N ARG A 297 9.97 8.07 38.15
CA ARG A 297 9.02 6.98 38.37
C ARG A 297 7.61 7.38 37.94
N ILE A 298 6.93 6.50 37.21
CA ILE A 298 5.51 6.71 36.85
C ILE A 298 4.64 6.52 38.09
N THR A 299 3.84 7.53 38.43
CA THR A 299 2.93 7.48 39.59
C THR A 299 1.52 7.14 39.20
N ASP A 300 1.05 7.57 38.03
CA ASP A 300 -0.28 7.21 37.54
C ASP A 300 -0.39 7.37 36.02
N VAL A 301 -1.28 6.59 35.42
CA VAL A 301 -1.70 6.72 34.02
C VAL A 301 -3.22 6.56 34.04
N SER A 302 -3.96 7.63 33.83
CA SER A 302 -5.43 7.63 33.91
C SER A 302 -6.04 7.95 32.55
N ASN A 303 -7.00 7.14 32.09
CA ASN A 303 -7.79 7.43 30.89
C ASN A 303 -9.05 8.22 31.26
N LEU A 304 -9.58 9.01 30.32
CA LEU A 304 -10.86 9.69 30.50
C LEU A 304 -12.02 8.72 30.21
N VAL A 305 -13.08 8.78 31.01
CA VAL A 305 -14.32 7.99 30.84
C VAL A 305 -15.51 8.93 30.87
N TYR A 306 -16.32 8.93 29.80
CA TYR A 306 -17.46 9.84 29.63
C TYR A 306 -18.75 9.19 30.11
N LEU A 307 -19.42 9.80 31.09
CA LEU A 307 -20.55 9.19 31.80
C LEU A 307 -21.87 9.23 31.02
N TYR A 308 -22.05 10.12 30.04
CA TYR A 308 -23.28 10.17 29.24
C TYR A 308 -23.23 9.31 27.98
N ASN A 309 -22.24 8.42 27.90
CA ASN A 309 -22.17 7.36 26.89
C ASN A 309 -22.51 6.02 27.57
N ILE A 310 -23.40 5.22 26.98
CA ILE A 310 -23.83 3.90 27.48
C ILE A 310 -22.60 3.02 27.76
N ASP A 311 -21.61 3.06 26.86
CA ASP A 311 -20.37 2.28 27.01
C ASP A 311 -19.52 2.80 28.18
N GLY A 312 -19.57 4.10 28.44
CA GLY A 312 -18.80 4.74 29.52
C GLY A 312 -19.30 4.37 30.91
N GLU A 313 -20.61 4.32 31.14
CA GLU A 313 -21.18 3.86 32.42
C GLU A 313 -20.86 2.38 32.67
N GLU A 314 -20.93 1.53 31.65
CA GLU A 314 -20.59 0.11 31.76
C GLU A 314 -19.09 -0.05 32.08
N VAL A 315 -18.22 0.64 31.34
CA VAL A 315 -16.77 0.61 31.57
C VAL A 315 -16.43 1.06 32.97
N LEU A 316 -17.02 2.18 33.44
CA LEU A 316 -16.84 2.69 34.80
C LEU A 316 -17.22 1.65 35.84
N THR A 317 -18.43 1.10 35.73
CA THR A 317 -18.97 0.11 36.67
C THR A 317 -18.08 -1.13 36.75
N ASN A 318 -17.54 -1.56 35.61
CA ASN A 318 -16.64 -2.71 35.53
C ASN A 318 -15.25 -2.40 36.10
N LEU A 319 -14.70 -1.21 35.84
CA LEU A 319 -13.42 -0.77 36.44
C LEU A 319 -13.53 -0.63 37.96
N GLU A 320 -14.65 -0.11 38.47
CA GLU A 320 -14.92 0.01 39.91
C GLU A 320 -15.01 -1.36 40.59
N LYS A 321 -15.70 -2.33 39.98
CA LYS A 321 -15.73 -3.71 40.47
C LYS A 321 -14.33 -4.34 40.49
N LEU A 322 -13.55 -4.15 39.42
CA LEU A 322 -12.17 -4.65 39.34
C LEU A 322 -11.25 -4.01 40.35
N SER A 323 -11.45 -2.73 40.70
CA SER A 323 -10.63 -2.03 41.68
C SER A 323 -10.65 -2.71 43.07
N GLY A 324 -11.76 -3.39 43.40
CA GLY A 324 -11.93 -4.12 44.66
C GLY A 324 -11.38 -5.54 44.64
N LYS A 325 -11.43 -6.23 43.50
CA LYS A 325 -10.97 -7.61 43.35
C LYS A 325 -10.71 -7.95 41.89
N TYR A 326 -9.64 -8.71 41.62
CA TYR A 326 -9.40 -9.31 40.31
C TYR A 326 -10.56 -10.22 39.89
N ASP A 327 -11.07 -10.00 38.69
CA ASP A 327 -12.12 -10.80 38.07
C ASP A 327 -11.85 -10.93 36.55
N GLU A 328 -11.45 -12.14 36.14
CA GLU A 328 -11.10 -12.44 34.75
C GLU A 328 -12.28 -12.26 33.78
N HIS A 329 -13.53 -12.48 34.24
CA HIS A 329 -14.71 -12.28 33.40
C HIS A 329 -14.92 -10.80 33.10
N ILE A 330 -14.77 -9.94 34.12
CA ILE A 330 -14.90 -8.49 33.93
C ILE A 330 -13.79 -7.96 33.01
N ILE A 331 -12.56 -8.45 33.17
CA ILE A 331 -11.43 -8.08 32.30
C ILE A 331 -11.71 -8.48 30.84
N ASN A 332 -12.15 -9.72 30.60
CA ASN A 332 -12.46 -10.19 29.26
C ASN A 332 -13.63 -9.43 28.63
N ASN A 333 -14.63 -9.03 29.43
CA ASN A 333 -15.72 -8.18 28.95
C ASN A 333 -15.20 -6.79 28.53
N LEU A 334 -14.38 -6.15 29.37
CA LEU A 334 -13.78 -4.85 29.05
C LEU A 334 -12.86 -4.91 27.83
N LEU A 335 -12.07 -5.98 27.66
CA LEU A 335 -11.20 -6.15 26.48
C LEU A 335 -11.99 -6.27 25.17
N ARG A 336 -13.21 -6.83 25.22
CA ARG A 336 -14.11 -6.94 24.07
C ARG A 336 -14.80 -5.61 23.74
N ASN A 337 -15.28 -4.90 24.77
CA ASN A 337 -16.18 -3.76 24.58
C ASN A 337 -15.46 -2.41 24.57
N CYS A 338 -14.25 -2.31 25.12
CA CYS A 338 -13.52 -1.04 25.19
C CYS A 338 -12.52 -0.91 24.03
N SER A 339 -12.63 0.15 23.24
CA SER A 339 -11.70 0.49 22.15
C SER A 339 -10.46 1.26 22.62
N ASP A 340 -10.47 1.80 23.84
CA ASP A 340 -9.37 2.59 24.41
C ASP A 340 -8.12 1.73 24.65
N GLU A 341 -7.02 2.10 24.01
CA GLU A 341 -5.78 1.33 24.05
C GLU A 341 -5.08 1.42 25.41
N VAL A 342 -5.21 2.53 26.13
CA VAL A 342 -4.66 2.70 27.48
C VAL A 342 -5.37 1.75 28.44
N VAL A 343 -6.70 1.64 28.33
CA VAL A 343 -7.49 0.67 29.09
C VAL A 343 -7.05 -0.75 28.76
N ARG A 344 -6.94 -1.11 27.48
CA ARG A 344 -6.48 -2.45 27.06
C ARG A 344 -5.09 -2.78 27.61
N ARG A 345 -4.14 -1.83 27.55
CA ARG A 345 -2.79 -2.01 28.10
C ARG A 345 -2.82 -2.22 29.62
N LYS A 346 -3.64 -1.47 30.35
CA LYS A 346 -3.86 -1.66 31.80
C LYS A 346 -4.42 -3.05 32.11
N LEU A 347 -5.44 -3.49 31.37
CA LEU A 347 -6.06 -4.80 31.56
C LEU A 347 -5.07 -5.95 31.29
N ASN A 348 -4.27 -5.83 30.23
CA ASN A 348 -3.20 -6.79 29.93
C ASN A 348 -2.13 -6.83 31.04
N GLU A 349 -1.80 -5.68 31.63
CA GLU A 349 -0.90 -5.60 32.76
C GLU A 349 -1.49 -6.25 34.02
N ILE A 350 -2.78 -6.03 34.30
CA ILE A 350 -3.48 -6.70 35.40
C ILE A 350 -3.39 -8.23 35.23
N ILE A 351 -3.68 -8.75 34.02
CA ILE A 351 -3.55 -10.18 33.70
C ILE A 351 -2.11 -10.66 33.92
N HIS A 352 -1.12 -9.90 33.43
CA HIS A 352 0.30 -10.26 33.56
C HIS A 352 0.73 -10.34 35.03
N GLN A 353 0.41 -9.31 35.82
CA GLN A 353 0.74 -9.23 37.24
C GLN A 353 0.05 -10.33 38.05
N GLU A 354 -1.21 -10.66 37.74
CA GLU A 354 -1.93 -11.76 38.39
C GLU A 354 -1.27 -13.11 38.08
N ARG A 355 -0.92 -13.36 36.81
CA ARG A 355 -0.23 -14.61 36.39
C ARG A 355 1.13 -14.78 37.06
N MET A 356 1.82 -13.68 37.35
CA MET A 356 3.10 -13.69 38.07
C MET A 356 2.94 -13.76 39.60
N GLY A 357 1.71 -13.71 40.12
CA GLY A 357 1.43 -13.66 41.57
C GLY A 357 1.89 -12.35 42.23
N LEU A 358 2.02 -11.28 41.45
CA LEU A 358 2.54 -9.98 41.87
C LEU A 358 1.44 -8.93 42.06
N LEU A 359 0.20 -9.21 41.63
CA LEU A 359 -0.92 -8.30 41.76
C LEU A 359 -1.31 -8.12 43.25
N ARG A 360 -1.24 -6.88 43.72
CA ARG A 360 -1.69 -6.46 45.06
C ARG A 360 -2.83 -5.45 44.93
N GLY A 361 -3.68 -5.34 45.96
CA GLY A 361 -4.83 -4.43 45.96
C GLY A 361 -4.47 -2.99 45.58
N GLU A 362 -3.40 -2.42 46.14
CA GLU A 362 -2.94 -1.07 45.80
C GLU A 362 -2.55 -0.92 44.31
N LYS A 363 -1.91 -1.96 43.74
CA LYS A 363 -1.50 -1.95 42.33
C LYS A 363 -2.71 -2.12 41.40
N LEU A 364 -3.70 -2.90 41.82
CA LEU A 364 -4.95 -3.06 41.10
C LEU A 364 -5.73 -1.75 41.06
N ILE A 365 -5.87 -1.05 42.19
CA ILE A 365 -6.48 0.29 42.26
C ILE A 365 -5.78 1.27 41.32
N GLN A 366 -4.43 1.25 41.29
CA GLN A 366 -3.64 2.08 40.37
C GLN A 366 -3.90 1.70 38.90
N LEU A 367 -3.98 0.42 38.56
CA LEU A 367 -4.22 -0.04 37.18
C LEU A 367 -5.66 0.19 36.72
N THR A 368 -6.62 0.31 37.64
CA THR A 368 -8.02 0.64 37.34
C THR A 368 -8.33 2.14 37.48
N SER A 369 -7.33 3.00 37.67
CA SER A 369 -7.53 4.46 37.80
C SER A 369 -8.14 5.07 36.53
N TYR A 370 -9.01 6.07 36.68
CA TYR A 370 -9.69 6.74 35.57
C TYR A 370 -10.05 8.18 35.96
N ILE A 371 -10.41 9.00 34.95
CA ILE A 371 -10.97 10.36 35.12
C ILE A 371 -12.39 10.35 34.58
N ALA A 372 -13.39 10.42 35.46
CA ALA A 372 -14.78 10.52 35.05
C ALA A 372 -15.10 11.94 34.56
N VAL A 373 -15.68 12.02 33.36
CA VAL A 373 -16.15 13.26 32.75
C VAL A 373 -17.67 13.17 32.62
N SER A 374 -18.38 14.02 33.35
CA SER A 374 -19.85 14.06 33.37
C SER A 374 -20.43 14.81 32.16
N GLU A 375 -20.02 14.41 30.96
CA GLU A 375 -20.49 14.93 29.65
C GLU A 375 -20.46 13.79 28.61
N ILE A 376 -20.96 14.07 27.41
CA ILE A 376 -20.84 13.17 26.24
C ILE A 376 -19.41 13.21 25.65
N THR A 377 -19.08 12.26 24.77
CA THR A 377 -17.76 12.27 24.12
C THR A 377 -17.63 13.46 23.17
N TYR A 378 -16.39 13.79 22.76
CA TYR A 378 -16.19 14.84 21.75
C TYR A 378 -16.85 14.50 20.40
N SER A 379 -16.84 13.22 19.99
CA SER A 379 -17.49 12.78 18.75
C SER A 379 -19.00 13.01 18.80
N ASP A 380 -19.63 12.65 19.93
CA ASP A 380 -21.06 12.86 20.14
C ASP A 380 -21.41 14.36 20.15
N LEU A 381 -20.57 15.19 20.76
CA LEU A 381 -20.75 16.65 20.77
C LEU A 381 -20.69 17.23 19.36
N VAL A 382 -19.69 16.83 18.57
CA VAL A 382 -19.54 17.27 17.17
C VAL A 382 -20.77 16.85 16.37
N GLN A 383 -21.29 15.64 16.58
CA GLN A 383 -22.53 15.18 15.96
C GLN A 383 -23.74 16.03 16.37
N GLU A 384 -23.92 16.28 17.67
CA GLU A 384 -24.98 17.14 18.22
C GLU A 384 -24.95 18.54 17.57
N GLN A 385 -23.75 19.11 17.42
CA GLN A 385 -23.53 20.42 16.82
C GLN A 385 -23.76 20.43 15.30
N ALA A 386 -23.33 19.39 14.60
CA ALA A 386 -23.60 19.23 13.17
C ALA A 386 -25.10 19.12 12.90
N GLU A 387 -25.83 18.30 13.68
CA GLU A 387 -27.29 18.18 13.58
C GLU A 387 -28.01 19.49 13.91
N THR A 388 -27.53 20.22 14.92
CA THR A 388 -28.06 21.54 15.28
C THR A 388 -27.86 22.52 14.12
N THR A 389 -26.67 22.50 13.50
CA THR A 389 -26.33 23.32 12.34
C THR A 389 -27.23 23.00 11.15
N LEU A 390 -27.41 21.71 10.81
CA LEU A 390 -28.28 21.26 9.72
C LEU A 390 -29.74 21.68 9.94
N ARG A 391 -30.28 21.45 11.14
CA ARG A 391 -31.65 21.85 11.49
C ARG A 391 -31.84 23.36 11.36
N HIS A 392 -30.85 24.14 11.78
CA HIS A 392 -30.91 25.61 11.72
C HIS A 392 -30.83 26.13 10.28
N ILE A 393 -29.96 25.55 9.44
CA ILE A 393 -29.87 25.89 8.00
C ILE A 393 -31.16 25.49 7.27
N THR A 394 -31.69 24.30 7.52
CA THR A 394 -32.89 23.77 6.85
C THR A 394 -34.15 24.56 7.21
N SER A 395 -34.19 25.18 8.39
CA SER A 395 -35.32 26.02 8.83
C SER A 395 -35.28 27.46 8.31
N HIS A 396 -34.14 27.91 7.76
CA HIS A 396 -33.97 29.27 7.23
C HIS A 396 -33.23 29.30 5.88
N PRO A 397 -33.69 28.53 4.87
CA PRO A 397 -33.03 28.44 3.56
C PRO A 397 -32.97 29.79 2.83
N GLU A 398 -33.86 30.73 3.13
CA GLU A 398 -33.94 32.06 2.51
C GLU A 398 -32.80 33.01 2.88
N LEU A 399 -32.01 32.69 3.92
CA LEU A 399 -30.99 33.60 4.48
C LEU A 399 -29.59 33.42 3.91
N LEU A 400 -29.41 32.49 2.97
CA LEU A 400 -28.13 32.13 2.37
C LEU A 400 -28.22 32.18 0.84
N SER A 401 -27.11 32.46 0.15
CA SER A 401 -27.06 32.29 -1.30
C SER A 401 -27.14 30.79 -1.64
N GLU A 402 -27.77 30.43 -2.76
CA GLU A 402 -27.93 29.03 -3.20
C GLU A 402 -26.58 28.28 -3.24
N LYS A 403 -25.49 29.00 -3.56
CA LYS A 403 -24.12 28.50 -3.56
C LYS A 403 -23.57 28.21 -2.14
N ASP A 404 -23.87 29.08 -1.17
CA ASP A 404 -23.39 28.94 0.22
C ASP A 404 -24.17 27.86 0.99
N ILE A 405 -25.46 27.69 0.68
CA ILE A 405 -26.30 26.57 1.18
C ILE A 405 -25.71 25.24 0.74
N LEU A 406 -25.48 25.07 -0.57
CA LEU A 406 -24.97 23.82 -1.12
C LEU A 406 -23.56 23.48 -0.59
N ALA A 407 -22.68 24.48 -0.48
CA ALA A 407 -21.34 24.28 0.07
C ALA A 407 -21.36 23.88 1.55
N THR A 408 -22.19 24.56 2.37
CA THR A 408 -22.26 24.28 3.80
C THR A 408 -22.97 22.95 4.08
N LEU A 409 -24.09 22.66 3.39
CA LEU A 409 -24.79 21.37 3.51
C LEU A 409 -23.93 20.21 3.03
N SER A 410 -23.20 20.37 1.92
CA SER A 410 -22.26 19.35 1.45
C SER A 410 -21.15 19.12 2.47
N ALA A 411 -20.53 20.17 3.00
CA ALA A 411 -19.45 20.04 3.98
C ALA A 411 -19.92 19.35 5.26
N VAL A 412 -21.06 19.76 5.81
CA VAL A 412 -21.64 19.15 7.01
C VAL A 412 -22.05 17.70 6.74
N SER A 413 -22.74 17.42 5.62
CA SER A 413 -23.17 16.06 5.29
C SER A 413 -21.98 15.12 5.06
N THR A 414 -20.96 15.55 4.31
CA THR A 414 -19.77 14.73 4.05
C THR A 414 -19.01 14.43 5.36
N LYS A 415 -18.85 15.41 6.25
CA LYS A 415 -18.15 15.22 7.51
C LYS A 415 -18.95 14.45 8.55
N SER A 416 -20.26 14.67 8.65
CA SER A 416 -21.14 13.84 9.49
C SER A 416 -21.11 12.39 9.01
N LEU A 417 -21.14 12.14 7.70
CA LEU A 417 -20.95 10.80 7.15
C LEU A 417 -19.56 10.23 7.45
N GLN A 418 -18.50 11.05 7.41
CA GLN A 418 -17.16 10.61 7.83
C GLN A 418 -17.10 10.25 9.31
N ILE A 419 -17.71 11.02 10.20
CA ILE A 419 -17.74 10.75 11.65
C ILE A 419 -18.57 9.51 11.95
N ILE A 420 -19.78 9.40 11.38
CA ILE A 420 -20.62 8.21 11.49
C ILE A 420 -19.89 7.00 10.90
N SER A 421 -19.22 7.19 9.77
CA SER A 421 -18.35 6.15 9.21
C SER A 421 -17.24 5.83 10.18
N ASN A 422 -16.55 6.78 10.81
CA ASN A 422 -15.44 6.49 11.73
C ASN A 422 -15.91 5.79 13.02
N VAL A 423 -17.09 6.12 13.54
CA VAL A 423 -17.70 5.45 14.70
C VAL A 423 -18.14 4.03 14.33
N ASN A 424 -18.81 3.84 13.19
CA ASN A 424 -19.21 2.51 12.72
C ASN A 424 -18.03 1.69 12.17
N ASN A 425 -17.00 2.35 11.65
CA ASN A 425 -15.77 1.75 11.15
C ASN A 425 -14.78 1.44 12.28
N GLU A 426 -14.91 2.00 13.49
CA GLU A 426 -14.07 1.55 14.62
C GLU A 426 -14.59 0.24 15.25
N ILE A 427 -15.85 -0.13 14.97
CA ILE A 427 -16.42 -1.43 15.36
C ILE A 427 -16.13 -2.51 14.30
N ASP A 428 -16.00 -2.16 13.01
CA ASP A 428 -15.88 -3.14 11.92
C ASP A 428 -14.79 -2.90 10.86
N LYS A 429 -13.90 -1.89 10.99
CA LYS A 429 -12.66 -1.90 10.21
C LYS A 429 -11.58 -2.63 10.99
N PRO A 430 -10.90 -3.61 10.38
CA PRO A 430 -9.49 -3.74 10.68
C PRO A 430 -8.92 -2.34 10.51
N LYS A 431 -8.31 -1.78 11.58
CA LYS A 431 -7.25 -0.78 11.38
C LYS A 431 -6.43 -1.29 10.19
N SER A 432 -5.86 -0.42 9.38
CA SER A 432 -4.70 -0.84 8.61
C SER A 432 -3.58 -1.18 9.61
N GLU A 433 -3.74 -2.28 10.36
CA GLU A 433 -2.66 -3.06 10.88
C GLU A 433 -1.78 -3.25 9.66
N GLU A 434 -0.60 -2.66 9.72
CA GLU A 434 0.41 -2.91 8.71
C GLU A 434 0.44 -4.42 8.52
N ARG A 435 0.12 -4.88 7.30
CA ARG A 435 0.21 -6.30 6.99
C ARG A 435 1.53 -6.80 7.53
N PRO A 436 1.51 -7.80 8.42
CA PRO A 436 2.71 -8.15 9.14
C PRO A 436 3.80 -8.58 8.15
N PHE A 437 4.96 -7.97 8.29
CA PHE A 437 6.11 -8.18 7.41
C PHE A 437 7.03 -9.24 8.04
N PHE A 438 6.88 -10.48 7.60
CA PHE A 438 7.59 -11.64 8.16
C PHE A 438 8.84 -12.03 7.36
N ASP A 439 9.85 -12.59 8.04
CA ASP A 439 10.99 -13.37 7.49
C ASP A 439 11.63 -12.85 6.19
N ARG A 440 11.97 -11.56 6.17
CA ARG A 440 12.64 -10.88 5.05
C ARG A 440 13.73 -9.91 5.49
N GLN A 441 14.24 -10.06 6.70
CA GLN A 441 15.24 -9.12 7.25
C GLN A 441 16.58 -9.19 6.50
N SER A 442 16.99 -10.37 6.05
CA SER A 442 18.23 -10.54 5.30
C SER A 442 18.17 -9.84 3.94
N GLU A 443 17.01 -9.87 3.29
CA GLU A 443 16.72 -9.23 2.02
C GLU A 443 16.61 -7.71 2.18
N LEU A 444 16.00 -7.23 3.27
CA LEU A 444 16.00 -5.80 3.62
C LEU A 444 17.41 -5.25 3.83
N VAL A 445 18.31 -6.02 4.46
CA VAL A 445 19.72 -5.65 4.60
C VAL A 445 20.40 -5.55 3.24
N LYS A 446 20.18 -6.52 2.34
CA LYS A 446 20.73 -6.46 0.97
C LYS A 446 20.20 -5.26 0.17
N LEU A 447 18.89 -4.98 0.28
CA LEU A 447 18.29 -3.79 -0.33
C LEU A 447 18.88 -2.50 0.22
N ARG A 448 19.03 -2.40 1.55
CA ARG A 448 19.66 -1.24 2.20
C ARG A 448 21.10 -1.05 1.72
N ASN A 449 21.86 -2.14 1.60
CA ASN A 449 23.23 -2.10 1.09
C ASN A 449 23.28 -1.63 -0.37
N PHE A 450 22.39 -2.12 -1.23
CA PHE A 450 22.29 -1.66 -2.62
C PHE A 450 21.93 -0.17 -2.73
N ILE A 451 20.94 0.29 -1.95
CA ILE A 451 20.52 1.71 -1.93
C ILE A 451 21.69 2.61 -1.51
N ASN A 452 22.51 2.17 -0.57
CA ASN A 452 23.66 2.92 -0.06
C ASN A 452 24.96 2.70 -0.84
N ALA A 453 25.00 1.75 -1.78
CA ALA A 453 26.21 1.42 -2.53
C ALA A 453 26.61 2.56 -3.48
N GLU A 454 27.91 2.86 -3.52
CA GLU A 454 28.50 3.89 -4.38
C GLU A 454 28.86 3.41 -5.80
N SER A 455 28.68 2.12 -6.09
CA SER A 455 28.93 1.52 -7.41
C SER A 455 27.67 1.01 -8.09
N ASP A 456 26.71 0.51 -7.32
CA ASP A 456 25.63 -0.30 -7.85
C ASP A 456 24.44 0.57 -8.23
N LYS A 457 24.09 0.62 -9.52
CA LYS A 457 22.94 1.39 -10.03
C LYS A 457 21.75 0.52 -10.42
N LEU A 458 21.98 -0.76 -10.71
CA LEU A 458 20.95 -1.72 -11.14
C LEU A 458 20.85 -2.89 -10.16
N LEU A 459 19.64 -3.14 -9.66
CA LEU A 459 19.30 -4.32 -8.87
C LEU A 459 18.22 -5.13 -9.58
N ILE A 460 18.45 -6.43 -9.73
CA ILE A 460 17.46 -7.37 -10.26
C ILE A 460 16.94 -8.24 -9.12
N ILE A 461 15.64 -8.17 -8.84
CA ILE A 461 14.96 -8.98 -7.83
C ILE A 461 14.17 -10.08 -8.55
N GLN A 462 14.53 -11.33 -8.27
CA GLN A 462 14.03 -12.52 -8.96
C GLN A 462 13.32 -13.45 -7.97
N GLY A 463 12.31 -14.19 -8.42
CA GLY A 463 11.66 -15.23 -7.62
C GLY A 463 10.28 -15.59 -8.16
N VAL A 464 9.72 -16.71 -7.73
CA VAL A 464 8.43 -17.22 -8.22
C VAL A 464 7.26 -16.24 -7.99
N ARG A 465 6.16 -16.41 -8.73
CA ARG A 465 4.94 -15.60 -8.57
C ARG A 465 4.38 -15.72 -7.14
N GLY A 466 3.88 -14.62 -6.59
CA GLY A 466 3.32 -14.58 -5.23
C GLY A 466 4.33 -14.62 -4.07
N ILE A 467 5.65 -14.74 -4.33
CA ILE A 467 6.68 -14.89 -3.28
C ILE A 467 6.93 -13.62 -2.41
N GLY A 468 6.28 -12.50 -2.75
CA GLY A 468 6.40 -11.23 -2.01
C GLY A 468 7.46 -10.25 -2.52
N LYS A 469 7.82 -10.28 -3.82
CA LYS A 469 8.83 -9.35 -4.39
C LYS A 469 8.38 -7.89 -4.35
N THR A 470 7.19 -7.60 -4.87
CA THR A 470 6.59 -6.26 -4.87
C THR A 470 6.46 -5.74 -3.44
N PHE A 471 5.91 -6.58 -2.55
CA PHE A 471 5.74 -6.25 -1.13
C PHE A 471 7.06 -5.93 -0.41
N LEU A 472 8.16 -6.62 -0.75
CA LEU A 472 9.50 -6.31 -0.24
C LEU A 472 9.98 -4.92 -0.69
N VAL A 473 9.84 -4.60 -1.98
CA VAL A 473 10.27 -3.31 -2.54
C VAL A 473 9.43 -2.15 -2.01
N GLU A 474 8.15 -2.38 -1.75
CA GLU A 474 7.26 -1.41 -1.11
C GLU A 474 7.69 -1.05 0.33
N GLN A 475 8.52 -1.87 0.99
CA GLN A 475 9.09 -1.52 2.28
C GLN A 475 10.23 -0.50 2.20
N ILE A 476 10.77 -0.21 1.02
CA ILE A 476 11.94 0.69 0.87
C ILE A 476 11.68 2.08 1.50
N PRO A 477 10.56 2.78 1.19
CA PRO A 477 10.29 4.09 1.79
C PRO A 477 10.08 4.04 3.31
N ARG A 478 9.52 2.93 3.81
CA ARG A 478 9.13 2.79 5.23
C ARG A 478 10.28 2.33 6.13
N ARG A 479 11.16 1.44 5.63
CA ARG A 479 12.15 0.71 6.44
C ARG A 479 13.60 0.95 6.03
N ILE A 480 13.84 1.55 4.86
CA ILE A 480 15.20 1.71 4.31
C ILE A 480 15.54 3.19 4.12
N LEU A 481 14.66 3.99 3.52
CA LEU A 481 14.93 5.41 3.28
C LEU A 481 14.69 6.25 4.55
N PRO A 482 15.49 7.30 4.78
CA PRO A 482 15.23 8.26 5.84
C PRO A 482 13.90 9.00 5.61
N PRO A 483 13.12 9.34 6.66
CA PRO A 483 11.82 10.02 6.53
C PRO A 483 11.89 11.38 5.81
N ASN A 484 13.04 12.06 5.87
CA ASN A 484 13.24 13.40 5.30
C ASN A 484 13.86 13.39 3.89
N ASN A 485 14.11 12.21 3.33
CA ASN A 485 14.83 12.08 2.07
C ASN A 485 13.84 12.13 0.89
N GLN A 486 13.81 13.25 0.17
CA GLN A 486 13.00 13.46 -1.04
C GLN A 486 13.54 12.64 -2.23
N TRP A 487 13.48 11.32 -2.14
CA TRP A 487 13.79 10.46 -3.27
C TRP A 487 12.69 10.56 -4.29
N LYS A 488 13.02 10.92 -5.52
CA LYS A 488 12.08 10.80 -6.63
C LYS A 488 11.87 9.33 -6.93
N ARG A 489 10.69 8.81 -6.63
CA ARG A 489 10.29 7.43 -6.93
C ARG A 489 9.42 7.42 -8.18
N ILE A 490 9.78 6.57 -9.14
CA ILE A 490 9.00 6.26 -10.33
C ILE A 490 8.69 4.77 -10.24
N ASN A 491 7.42 4.42 -10.29
CA ASN A 491 7.00 3.02 -10.29
C ASN A 491 6.30 2.74 -11.60
N ILE A 492 6.80 1.75 -12.33
CA ILE A 492 6.21 1.26 -13.56
C ILE A 492 5.90 -0.22 -13.34
N LYS A 493 4.70 -0.65 -13.71
CA LYS A 493 4.30 -2.06 -13.67
C LYS A 493 4.10 -2.52 -15.11
N PHE A 494 4.74 -3.61 -15.49
CA PHE A 494 4.56 -4.19 -16.81
C PHE A 494 3.32 -5.06 -16.84
N SER A 495 2.54 -4.92 -17.91
CA SER A 495 1.46 -5.84 -18.25
C SER A 495 1.80 -6.58 -19.55
N VAL A 496 1.06 -7.66 -19.82
CA VAL A 496 1.24 -8.43 -21.05
C VAL A 496 0.94 -7.52 -22.25
N GLY A 497 1.93 -7.36 -23.14
CA GLY A 497 1.83 -6.50 -24.33
C GLY A 497 2.41 -5.10 -24.17
N MET A 498 2.84 -4.72 -22.96
CA MET A 498 3.45 -3.42 -22.73
C MET A 498 4.73 -3.24 -23.55
N GLY A 499 4.68 -2.27 -24.48
CA GLY A 499 5.80 -1.90 -25.35
C GLY A 499 6.72 -0.84 -24.77
N PHE A 500 7.89 -0.67 -25.38
CA PHE A 500 8.85 0.38 -25.01
C PHE A 500 8.26 1.81 -25.07
N PRO A 501 7.45 2.19 -26.09
CA PRO A 501 6.84 3.52 -26.13
C PRO A 501 6.01 3.87 -24.90
N LEU A 502 5.20 2.92 -24.40
CA LEU A 502 4.38 3.15 -23.22
C LEU A 502 5.24 3.27 -21.96
N PHE A 503 6.27 2.42 -21.85
CA PHE A 503 7.21 2.48 -20.74
C PHE A 503 7.90 3.84 -20.65
N ILE A 504 8.47 4.32 -21.76
CA ILE A 504 9.25 5.56 -21.72
C ILE A 504 8.35 6.78 -21.51
N ASP A 505 7.13 6.77 -22.08
CA ASP A 505 6.15 7.83 -21.88
C ASP A 505 5.61 7.87 -20.45
N ASP A 506 5.40 6.73 -19.80
CA ASP A 506 4.96 6.71 -18.39
C ASP A 506 6.07 7.20 -17.44
N VAL A 507 7.32 6.84 -17.71
CA VAL A 507 8.48 7.42 -17.01
C VAL A 507 8.54 8.94 -17.23
N ALA A 508 8.40 9.39 -18.47
CA ALA A 508 8.40 10.81 -18.84
C ALA A 508 7.26 11.58 -18.16
N PHE A 509 6.05 11.02 -18.16
CA PHE A 509 4.86 11.57 -17.51
C PHE A 509 5.08 11.73 -15.99
N GLN A 510 5.59 10.69 -15.31
CA GLN A 510 5.89 10.76 -13.88
C GLN A 510 7.02 11.75 -13.54
N LEU A 511 7.85 12.12 -14.52
CA LEU A 511 8.85 13.18 -14.43
C LEU A 511 8.30 14.58 -14.75
N GLY A 512 7.06 14.69 -15.23
CA GLY A 512 6.40 15.94 -15.62
C GLY A 512 6.71 16.40 -17.04
N LEU A 513 7.27 15.52 -17.88
CA LEU A 513 7.48 15.77 -19.31
C LEU A 513 6.16 15.57 -20.06
N ARG A 514 5.90 16.42 -21.05
CA ARG A 514 4.66 16.40 -21.85
C ARG A 514 4.83 15.85 -23.26
N ASP A 515 6.08 15.67 -23.70
CA ASP A 515 6.35 15.19 -25.05
C ASP A 515 6.10 13.70 -25.11
N LYS A 516 5.24 13.29 -26.04
CA LYS A 516 5.03 11.87 -26.36
C LYS A 516 6.20 11.34 -27.18
N PHE A 517 6.58 10.10 -26.94
CA PHE A 517 7.52 9.39 -27.79
C PHE A 517 6.88 9.12 -29.16
N ILE A 518 7.43 9.76 -30.18
CA ILE A 518 7.07 9.52 -31.59
C ILE A 518 8.32 8.98 -32.27
N GLU A 519 8.28 7.69 -32.59
CA GLU A 519 9.41 7.00 -33.20
C GLU A 519 9.45 7.28 -34.71
N SER A 520 10.57 7.82 -35.20
CA SER A 520 10.83 7.88 -36.65
C SER A 520 12.20 7.36 -37.06
N ASN A 521 13.17 7.23 -36.14
CA ASN A 521 14.46 6.56 -36.34
C ASN A 521 15.20 6.31 -35.00
N GLU A 522 16.34 5.60 -35.06
CA GLU A 522 17.18 5.26 -33.91
C GLU A 522 17.80 6.49 -33.22
N GLU A 523 18.15 7.53 -33.98
CA GLU A 523 18.72 8.77 -33.42
C GLU A 523 17.72 9.49 -32.51
N GLN A 524 16.45 9.55 -32.91
CA GLN A 524 15.38 10.12 -32.09
C GLN A 524 15.08 9.28 -30.85
N LEU A 525 15.19 7.96 -30.92
CA LEU A 525 15.09 7.08 -29.76
C LEU A 525 16.14 7.44 -28.69
N TYR A 526 17.42 7.56 -29.10
CA TYR A 526 18.48 7.98 -28.18
C TYR A 526 18.25 9.39 -27.63
N LEU A 527 17.81 10.33 -28.45
CA LEU A 527 17.54 11.69 -28.02
C LEU A 527 16.42 11.74 -26.97
N HIS A 528 15.34 10.97 -27.18
CA HIS A 528 14.22 10.92 -26.25
C HIS A 528 14.61 10.26 -24.92
N ILE A 529 15.30 9.10 -24.96
CA ILE A 529 15.83 8.45 -23.74
C ILE A 529 16.72 9.42 -22.96
N ARG A 530 17.64 10.12 -23.64
CA ARG A 530 18.53 11.09 -22.99
C ARG A 530 17.76 12.20 -22.30
N LYS A 531 16.75 12.77 -22.98
CA LYS A 531 15.90 13.81 -22.39
C LYS A 531 15.19 13.35 -21.12
N VAL A 532 14.66 12.13 -21.12
CA VAL A 532 14.01 11.52 -19.95
C VAL A 532 15.01 11.33 -18.81
N LEU A 533 16.18 10.77 -19.10
CA LEU A 533 17.23 10.55 -18.11
C LEU A 533 17.80 11.87 -17.56
N GLU A 534 17.96 12.91 -18.38
CA GLU A 534 18.38 14.25 -17.95
C GLU A 534 17.37 14.88 -16.99
N SER A 535 16.07 14.72 -17.26
CA SER A 535 15.01 15.16 -16.34
C SER A 535 15.08 14.40 -15.00
N PHE A 536 15.32 13.09 -15.05
CA PHE A 536 15.49 12.29 -13.83
C PHE A 536 16.77 12.65 -13.06
N GLU A 537 17.83 13.03 -13.75
CA GLU A 537 19.10 13.46 -13.16
C GLU A 537 18.95 14.75 -12.36
N GLY A 538 18.02 15.63 -12.75
CA GLY A 538 17.72 16.89 -12.05
C GLY A 538 17.29 16.74 -10.59
N TYR A 539 16.88 15.54 -10.15
CA TYR A 539 16.52 15.27 -8.75
C TYR A 539 17.77 14.95 -7.90
N ARG A 540 17.75 15.22 -6.60
CA ARG A 540 18.90 14.91 -5.72
C ARG A 540 19.20 13.42 -5.60
N ALA A 541 18.17 12.59 -5.44
CA ALA A 541 18.25 11.13 -5.39
C ALA A 541 16.96 10.56 -5.97
N GLY A 542 16.99 9.34 -6.47
CA GLY A 542 15.79 8.78 -7.07
C GLY A 542 15.91 7.29 -7.39
N MET A 543 14.76 6.67 -7.58
CA MET A 543 14.69 5.30 -8.04
C MET A 543 13.60 5.10 -9.07
N ILE A 544 13.90 4.29 -10.08
CA ILE A 544 12.94 3.73 -11.01
C ILE A 544 12.76 2.28 -10.62
N ILE A 545 11.54 1.91 -10.24
CA ILE A 545 11.14 0.54 -9.92
C ILE A 545 10.29 0.06 -11.07
N VAL A 546 10.69 -1.06 -11.66
CA VAL A 546 9.97 -1.70 -12.75
C VAL A 546 9.51 -3.08 -12.30
N ASP A 547 8.22 -3.23 -12.08
CA ASP A 547 7.60 -4.48 -11.66
C ASP A 547 7.16 -5.34 -12.86
N ASP A 548 7.08 -6.65 -12.63
CA ASP A 548 6.67 -7.65 -13.63
C ASP A 548 7.48 -7.61 -14.95
N PHE A 549 8.78 -7.28 -14.86
CA PHE A 549 9.68 -7.10 -16.01
C PHE A 549 9.82 -8.32 -16.94
N HIS A 550 9.44 -9.51 -16.47
CA HIS A 550 9.39 -10.73 -17.28
C HIS A 550 8.50 -10.64 -18.54
N HIS A 551 7.54 -9.71 -18.61
CA HIS A 551 6.65 -9.58 -19.77
C HIS A 551 7.34 -9.13 -21.06
N ILE A 552 8.54 -8.55 -20.98
CA ILE A 552 9.35 -8.17 -22.15
C ILE A 552 10.51 -9.12 -22.43
N LEU A 553 10.56 -10.24 -21.71
CA LEU A 553 11.61 -11.26 -21.85
C LEU A 553 11.06 -12.49 -22.55
N ASP A 554 11.87 -13.07 -23.44
CA ASP A 554 11.63 -14.41 -23.95
C ASP A 554 11.89 -15.48 -22.87
N LYS A 555 11.74 -16.75 -23.24
CA LYS A 555 11.84 -17.88 -22.31
C LYS A 555 13.26 -18.09 -21.81
N GLU A 556 14.22 -17.73 -22.64
CA GLU A 556 15.64 -17.73 -22.36
C GLU A 556 16.07 -16.53 -21.50
N GLY A 557 15.15 -15.61 -21.21
CA GLY A 557 15.41 -14.41 -20.42
C GLY A 557 16.09 -13.29 -21.21
N SER A 558 16.05 -13.34 -22.55
CA SER A 558 16.56 -12.32 -23.44
C SER A 558 15.46 -11.31 -23.78
N PHE A 559 15.84 -10.10 -24.15
CA PHE A 559 14.88 -9.04 -24.48
C PHE A 559 14.19 -9.31 -25.81
N VAL A 560 12.85 -9.30 -25.79
CA VAL A 560 12.04 -9.32 -27.02
C VAL A 560 12.24 -8.00 -27.79
N ASP A 561 12.39 -6.90 -27.06
CA ASP A 561 12.63 -5.57 -27.61
C ASP A 561 13.97 -4.99 -27.10
N HIS A 562 14.94 -4.87 -28.00
CA HIS A 562 16.27 -4.35 -27.73
C HIS A 562 16.29 -2.89 -27.22
N ARG A 563 15.22 -2.11 -27.39
CA ARG A 563 15.16 -0.72 -26.91
C ARG A 563 15.25 -0.61 -25.39
N PHE A 564 14.76 -1.62 -24.67
CA PHE A 564 14.93 -1.71 -23.22
C PHE A 564 16.39 -1.87 -22.81
N LEU A 565 17.19 -2.63 -23.58
CA LEU A 565 18.62 -2.75 -23.35
C LEU A 565 19.32 -1.40 -23.56
N ILE A 566 18.95 -0.67 -24.61
CA ILE A 566 19.47 0.68 -24.88
C ILE A 566 19.17 1.62 -23.70
N PHE A 567 17.93 1.60 -23.19
CA PHE A 567 17.56 2.40 -22.02
C PHE A 567 18.38 2.04 -20.78
N ILE A 568 18.52 0.75 -20.47
CA ILE A 568 19.31 0.30 -19.30
C ILE A 568 20.77 0.70 -19.45
N ASP A 569 21.34 0.51 -20.63
CA ASP A 569 22.74 0.86 -20.92
C ASP A 569 22.97 2.38 -20.79
N GLU A 570 22.09 3.22 -21.35
CA GLU A 570 22.15 4.68 -21.19
C GLU A 570 21.94 5.11 -19.74
N PHE A 571 21.03 4.45 -19.00
CA PHE A 571 20.82 4.70 -17.56
C PHE A 571 22.11 4.46 -16.78
N LEU A 572 22.75 3.31 -16.98
CA LEU A 572 23.97 2.94 -16.26
C LEU A 572 25.15 3.86 -16.60
N LYS A 573 25.27 4.29 -17.85
CA LYS A 573 26.35 5.17 -18.33
C LYS A 573 26.20 6.61 -17.85
N ARG A 574 24.99 7.16 -17.82
CA ARG A 574 24.77 8.62 -17.66
C ARG A 574 24.37 9.05 -16.26
N VAL A 575 23.55 8.23 -15.60
CA VAL A 575 22.84 8.66 -14.40
C VAL A 575 23.78 8.57 -13.19
N ALA A 576 23.73 9.52 -12.26
CA ALA A 576 24.55 9.48 -11.05
C ALA A 576 24.28 8.23 -10.19
N VAL A 577 25.27 7.86 -9.38
CA VAL A 577 25.27 6.67 -8.52
C VAL A 577 24.13 6.64 -7.49
N ASN A 578 23.70 7.81 -7.03
CA ASN A 578 22.60 7.97 -6.08
C ASN A 578 21.21 7.80 -6.74
N LYS A 579 21.19 7.36 -8.00
CA LYS A 579 20.00 6.98 -8.73
C LYS A 579 20.01 5.48 -8.96
N LYS A 580 18.88 4.84 -8.68
CA LYS A 580 18.77 3.38 -8.68
C LYS A 580 17.71 2.93 -9.68
N LEU A 581 17.99 1.82 -10.37
CA LEU A 581 17.04 1.08 -11.18
C LEU A 581 16.83 -0.28 -10.53
N ILE A 582 15.58 -0.61 -10.21
CA ILE A 582 15.20 -1.89 -9.61
C ILE A 582 14.27 -2.60 -10.59
N LEU A 583 14.67 -3.78 -11.05
CA LEU A 583 13.87 -4.62 -11.93
C LEU A 583 13.36 -5.83 -11.15
N ILE A 584 12.05 -6.02 -11.12
CA ILE A 584 11.41 -7.16 -10.44
C ILE A 584 10.91 -8.13 -11.50
N THR A 585 11.26 -9.42 -11.38
CA THR A 585 10.97 -10.43 -12.40
C THR A 585 10.70 -11.81 -11.81
N ASN A 586 9.89 -12.60 -12.51
CA ASN A 586 9.68 -14.03 -12.21
C ASN A 586 10.68 -14.93 -12.95
N ARG A 587 11.34 -14.42 -13.99
CA ARG A 587 12.27 -15.14 -14.85
C ARG A 587 13.70 -14.66 -14.63
N HIS A 588 14.66 -15.56 -14.80
CA HIS A 588 16.06 -15.18 -14.85
C HIS A 588 16.32 -14.31 -16.09
N ILE A 589 17.06 -13.21 -15.96
CA ILE A 589 17.41 -12.32 -17.07
C ILE A 589 18.79 -12.70 -17.60
N SER A 590 18.90 -13.01 -18.90
CA SER A 590 20.17 -13.29 -19.54
C SER A 590 20.84 -11.99 -20.01
N LEU A 591 21.58 -11.33 -19.12
CA LEU A 591 22.42 -10.17 -19.46
C LEU A 591 23.83 -10.63 -19.88
N ASN A 592 23.94 -11.54 -20.86
CA ASN A 592 25.22 -12.11 -21.28
C ASN A 592 26.20 -11.03 -21.81
N GLY A 593 27.13 -10.55 -20.96
CA GLY A 593 28.27 -9.72 -21.34
C GLY A 593 27.98 -8.29 -21.82
N GLN A 594 26.72 -7.89 -21.93
CA GLN A 594 26.31 -6.58 -22.45
C GLN A 594 26.27 -5.47 -21.38
N ILE A 595 26.06 -5.83 -20.11
CA ILE A 595 25.99 -4.90 -18.98
C ILE A 595 26.95 -5.39 -17.90
N GLY A 596 28.01 -4.62 -17.62
CA GLY A 596 29.15 -5.08 -16.81
C GLY A 596 28.96 -5.08 -15.29
N PHE A 597 28.00 -4.31 -14.74
CA PHE A 597 27.85 -4.15 -13.29
C PHE A 597 26.37 -4.07 -12.88
N PHE A 598 25.86 -5.13 -12.27
CA PHE A 598 24.54 -5.16 -11.63
C PHE A 598 24.53 -6.09 -10.42
N SER A 599 23.67 -5.80 -9.46
CA SER A 599 23.41 -6.64 -8.30
C SER A 599 22.18 -7.49 -8.57
N SER A 600 22.14 -8.73 -8.09
CA SER A 600 20.96 -9.57 -8.19
C SER A 600 20.57 -10.15 -6.83
N MET A 601 19.28 -10.35 -6.63
CA MET A 601 18.69 -10.91 -5.43
C MET A 601 17.62 -11.91 -5.80
N THR A 602 17.77 -13.16 -5.37
CA THR A 602 16.73 -14.18 -5.52
C THR A 602 15.98 -14.35 -4.21
N LEU A 603 14.68 -14.12 -4.24
CA LEU A 603 13.77 -14.34 -3.11
C LEU A 603 13.38 -15.81 -3.02
N ARG A 604 13.51 -16.38 -1.82
CA ARG A 604 13.14 -17.76 -1.49
C ARG A 604 11.81 -17.79 -0.73
N GLY A 605 11.23 -18.98 -0.57
CA GLY A 605 10.09 -19.20 0.33
C GLY A 605 10.37 -18.68 1.74
N LEU A 606 9.33 -18.18 2.41
CA LEU A 606 9.36 -17.89 3.85
C LEU A 606 9.55 -19.19 4.64
N ASN A 607 10.09 -19.06 5.84
CA ASN A 607 10.15 -20.16 6.80
C ASN A 607 8.74 -20.61 7.24
N GLU A 608 8.64 -21.84 7.74
CA GLU A 608 7.37 -22.46 8.10
C GLU A 608 6.64 -21.69 9.23
N GLU A 609 7.37 -21.18 10.23
CA GLU A 609 6.81 -20.37 11.33
C GLU A 609 6.12 -19.10 10.81
N SER A 610 6.70 -18.45 9.80
CA SER A 610 6.14 -17.25 9.17
C SER A 610 4.92 -17.60 8.33
N ILE A 611 4.91 -18.74 7.65
CA ILE A 611 3.73 -19.22 6.92
C ILE A 611 2.58 -19.50 7.88
N VAL A 612 2.84 -20.19 9.00
CA VAL A 612 1.85 -20.40 10.06
C VAL A 612 1.31 -19.05 10.55
N SER A 613 2.21 -18.10 10.81
CA SER A 613 1.82 -16.76 11.29
C SER A 613 0.97 -16.00 10.27
N ILE A 614 1.25 -16.12 8.97
CA ILE A 614 0.44 -15.52 7.90
C ILE A 614 -0.95 -16.16 7.86
N VAL A 615 -1.03 -17.49 7.81
CA VAL A 615 -2.32 -18.19 7.77
C VAL A 615 -3.15 -17.84 9.01
N ASP A 616 -2.54 -17.89 10.19
CA ASP A 616 -3.20 -17.59 11.47
C ASP A 616 -3.70 -16.15 11.52
N TYR A 617 -2.86 -15.18 11.13
CA TYR A 617 -3.23 -13.77 11.06
C TYR A 617 -4.44 -13.54 10.14
N HIS A 618 -4.39 -14.07 8.91
CA HIS A 618 -5.48 -13.90 7.96
C HIS A 618 -6.74 -14.67 8.38
N TYR A 619 -6.61 -15.87 8.93
CA TYR A 619 -7.75 -16.65 9.40
C TYR A 619 -8.51 -15.95 10.54
N LYS A 620 -7.78 -15.39 11.51
CA LYS A 620 -8.36 -14.62 12.62
C LYS A 620 -9.07 -13.37 12.13
N ASN A 621 -8.46 -12.64 11.20
CA ASN A 621 -9.06 -11.44 10.62
C ASN A 621 -10.31 -11.74 9.78
N ILE A 622 -10.32 -12.84 9.02
CA ILE A 622 -11.47 -13.24 8.20
C ILE A 622 -12.62 -13.78 9.04
N THR A 623 -12.33 -14.57 10.09
CA THR A 623 -13.36 -15.27 10.88
C THR A 623 -13.78 -14.54 12.15
N GLY A 624 -13.03 -13.50 12.57
CA GLY A 624 -13.19 -12.84 13.86
C GLY A 624 -12.87 -13.74 15.07
N ARG A 625 -12.28 -14.93 14.85
CA ARG A 625 -11.93 -15.87 15.93
C ARG A 625 -10.62 -15.46 16.61
N VAL A 626 -10.52 -15.73 17.90
CA VAL A 626 -9.33 -15.43 18.73
C VAL A 626 -8.38 -16.63 18.81
N GLU A 627 -8.91 -17.84 18.65
CA GLU A 627 -8.14 -19.08 18.74
C GLU A 627 -7.16 -19.23 17.57
N SER A 628 -5.92 -19.60 17.89
CA SER A 628 -4.92 -19.87 16.87
C SER A 628 -5.23 -21.15 16.10
N ILE A 629 -5.07 -21.11 14.79
CA ILE A 629 -5.29 -22.29 13.95
C ILE A 629 -4.04 -23.19 13.95
N THR A 630 -4.25 -24.50 14.12
CA THR A 630 -3.16 -25.47 14.02
C THR A 630 -3.15 -26.06 12.61
N ILE A 631 -2.05 -25.84 11.88
CA ILE A 631 -1.88 -26.29 10.50
C ILE A 631 -1.05 -27.57 10.53
N SER A 632 -1.46 -28.58 9.76
CA SER A 632 -0.69 -29.83 9.67
C SER A 632 0.65 -29.61 8.96
N ASP A 633 1.69 -30.34 9.39
CA ASP A 633 3.01 -30.34 8.74
C ASP A 633 2.92 -30.73 7.26
N SER A 634 1.95 -31.57 6.90
CA SER A 634 1.68 -31.93 5.50
C SER A 634 1.27 -30.70 4.70
N LEU A 635 0.31 -29.90 5.18
CA LEU A 635 -0.15 -28.69 4.51
C LEU A 635 0.94 -27.63 4.42
N LEU A 636 1.73 -27.43 5.48
CA LEU A 636 2.87 -26.50 5.46
C LEU A 636 3.91 -26.84 4.38
N ARG A 637 4.19 -28.13 4.18
CA ARG A 637 5.08 -28.59 3.09
C ARG A 637 4.54 -28.26 1.71
N TYR A 638 3.21 -28.23 1.51
CA TYR A 638 2.59 -27.86 0.23
C TYR A 638 2.57 -26.35 -0.02
N LEU A 639 2.62 -25.52 1.02
CA LEU A 639 2.70 -24.06 0.87
C LEU A 639 4.09 -23.62 0.41
N TYR A 640 5.14 -24.43 0.62
CA TYR A 640 6.53 -24.18 0.17
C TYR A 640 7.06 -22.77 0.47
N GLY A 641 6.60 -22.15 1.57
CA GLY A 641 7.00 -20.79 1.91
C GLY A 641 6.39 -19.70 1.02
N ASN A 642 5.34 -19.98 0.24
CA ASN A 642 4.68 -18.99 -0.61
C ASN A 642 3.63 -18.18 0.20
N PRO A 643 3.84 -16.86 0.40
CA PRO A 643 2.93 -16.02 1.18
C PRO A 643 1.51 -15.98 0.61
N LEU A 644 1.35 -15.86 -0.72
CA LEU A 644 0.03 -15.79 -1.34
C LEU A 644 -0.76 -17.09 -1.14
N ALA A 645 -0.10 -18.23 -1.27
CA ALA A 645 -0.70 -19.54 -1.00
C ALA A 645 -1.20 -19.64 0.45
N ALA A 646 -0.44 -19.07 1.40
CA ALA A 646 -0.85 -18.99 2.81
C ALA A 646 -2.10 -18.12 3.01
N VAL A 647 -2.18 -16.94 2.38
CA VAL A 647 -3.39 -16.08 2.45
C VAL A 647 -4.63 -16.81 1.93
N ILE A 648 -4.53 -17.45 0.76
CA ILE A 648 -5.67 -18.17 0.15
C ILE A 648 -6.05 -19.40 0.99
N THR A 649 -5.07 -20.08 1.58
CA THR A 649 -5.33 -21.20 2.50
C THR A 649 -6.14 -20.75 3.71
N ALA A 650 -5.86 -19.57 4.27
CA ALA A 650 -6.64 -19.02 5.37
C ALA A 650 -8.11 -18.77 5.00
N GLN A 651 -8.37 -18.31 3.77
CA GLN A 651 -9.72 -18.13 3.25
C GLN A 651 -10.45 -19.46 3.07
N TYR A 652 -9.79 -20.46 2.51
CA TYR A 652 -10.38 -21.80 2.37
C TYR A 652 -10.83 -22.35 3.73
N LEU A 653 -10.00 -22.17 4.76
CA LEU A 653 -10.27 -22.63 6.12
C LEU A 653 -11.46 -21.89 6.79
N GLN A 654 -11.94 -20.78 6.24
CA GLN A 654 -13.15 -20.09 6.72
C GLN A 654 -14.39 -20.97 6.65
N HIS A 655 -14.49 -21.80 5.60
CA HIS A 655 -15.69 -22.58 5.29
C HIS A 655 -15.49 -24.09 5.38
N HIS A 656 -14.25 -24.54 5.60
CA HIS A 656 -13.86 -25.94 5.55
C HIS A 656 -13.01 -26.33 6.78
N SER A 657 -13.12 -27.59 7.22
CA SER A 657 -12.28 -28.10 8.29
C SER A 657 -10.86 -28.41 7.78
N ILE A 658 -9.87 -28.37 8.67
CA ILE A 658 -8.48 -28.75 8.33
C ILE A 658 -8.42 -30.19 7.78
N ASP A 659 -9.29 -31.08 8.25
CA ASP A 659 -9.34 -32.47 7.81
C ASP A 659 -9.76 -32.63 6.34
N SER A 660 -10.55 -31.71 5.77
CA SER A 660 -10.92 -31.79 4.34
C SER A 660 -9.74 -31.47 3.41
N LEU A 661 -8.78 -30.65 3.86
CA LEU A 661 -7.55 -30.36 3.11
C LEU A 661 -6.61 -31.56 3.04
N ASN A 662 -6.53 -32.35 4.13
CA ASN A 662 -5.68 -33.55 4.18
C ASN A 662 -6.13 -34.65 3.21
N HIS A 663 -7.41 -34.69 2.81
CA HIS A 663 -7.89 -35.60 1.75
C HIS A 663 -7.60 -35.07 0.34
N THR A 664 -7.38 -33.77 0.20
CA THR A 664 -7.12 -33.10 -1.08
C THR A 664 -5.60 -33.00 -1.36
N THR A 665 -4.75 -33.27 -0.35
CA THR A 665 -3.29 -33.24 -0.48
C THR A 665 -2.64 -34.24 -1.44
N ASP A 666 -3.33 -35.33 -1.82
CA ASP A 666 -2.83 -36.20 -2.90
C ASP A 666 -3.00 -35.60 -4.31
N LEU A 667 -3.98 -34.69 -4.50
CA LEU A 667 -4.15 -33.86 -5.71
C LEU A 667 -3.11 -32.72 -5.75
N PHE A 668 -2.67 -32.22 -4.60
CA PHE A 668 -1.79 -31.05 -4.47
C PHE A 668 -0.29 -31.33 -4.67
N LYS A 669 0.09 -32.56 -5.00
CA LYS A 669 1.50 -32.98 -5.13
C LYS A 669 2.26 -32.39 -6.33
N ARG A 670 1.63 -31.67 -7.28
CA ARG A 670 2.25 -31.49 -8.61
C ARG A 670 2.52 -30.10 -9.19
N PHE A 671 1.89 -28.99 -8.86
CA PHE A 671 2.34 -27.69 -9.42
C PHE A 671 1.94 -26.49 -8.54
N GLN A 672 2.91 -25.64 -8.18
CA GLN A 672 2.68 -24.44 -7.35
C GLN A 672 1.70 -23.43 -7.97
N GLU A 673 1.62 -23.35 -9.30
CA GLU A 673 0.71 -22.42 -10.00
C GLU A 673 -0.72 -22.94 -10.05
N GLN A 674 -0.91 -24.26 -10.27
CA GLN A 674 -2.22 -24.89 -10.18
C GLN A 674 -2.73 -24.93 -8.74
N PHE A 675 -1.85 -24.95 -7.73
CA PHE A 675 -2.26 -24.97 -6.32
C PHE A 675 -3.14 -23.76 -5.96
N ILE A 676 -2.74 -22.55 -6.37
CA ILE A 676 -3.52 -21.33 -6.12
C ILE A 676 -4.85 -21.38 -6.89
N THR A 677 -4.83 -21.80 -8.15
CA THR A 677 -6.03 -21.97 -8.99
C THR A 677 -7.02 -22.97 -8.40
N ASN A 678 -6.52 -24.11 -7.91
CA ASN A 678 -7.32 -25.16 -7.28
C ASN A 678 -7.85 -24.73 -5.91
N LEU A 679 -7.09 -23.94 -5.15
CA LEU A 679 -7.62 -23.33 -3.92
C LEU A 679 -8.72 -22.33 -4.24
N LEU A 680 -8.50 -21.43 -5.22
CA LEU A 680 -9.50 -20.44 -5.63
C LEU A 680 -10.79 -21.07 -6.14
N SER A 681 -10.74 -22.23 -6.81
CA SER A 681 -11.95 -22.95 -7.24
C SER A 681 -12.80 -23.49 -6.12
N GLU A 682 -12.23 -23.67 -4.94
CA GLU A 682 -12.94 -24.14 -3.77
C GLU A 682 -13.38 -22.98 -2.84
N VAL A 683 -12.83 -21.78 -3.01
CA VAL A 683 -13.28 -20.59 -2.26
C VAL A 683 -14.68 -20.18 -2.72
N ARG A 684 -15.60 -20.06 -1.76
CA ARG A 684 -17.00 -19.68 -2.02
C ARG A 684 -17.18 -18.17 -1.98
N PHE A 685 -17.38 -17.55 -3.15
CA PHE A 685 -17.74 -16.15 -3.27
C PHE A 685 -19.26 -15.96 -3.36
N LYS A 686 -19.77 -14.86 -2.80
CA LYS A 686 -21.17 -14.44 -3.04
C LYS A 686 -21.35 -14.09 -4.54
N PRO A 687 -22.58 -14.19 -5.09
CA PRO A 687 -22.82 -13.88 -6.49
C PRO A 687 -22.33 -12.48 -6.90
N GLU A 688 -22.54 -11.48 -6.05
CA GLU A 688 -22.14 -10.08 -6.29
C GLU A 688 -20.61 -9.88 -6.19
N GLU A 689 -19.94 -10.63 -5.30
CA GLU A 689 -18.48 -10.64 -5.16
C GLU A 689 -17.83 -11.24 -6.41
N LYS A 690 -18.35 -12.38 -6.87
CA LYS A 690 -17.89 -13.01 -8.11
C LYS A 690 -18.10 -12.09 -9.31
N GLU A 691 -19.27 -11.46 -9.43
CA GLU A 691 -19.56 -10.53 -10.53
C GLU A 691 -18.58 -9.34 -10.56
N LEU A 692 -18.20 -8.80 -9.40
CA LEU A 692 -17.21 -7.73 -9.29
C LEU A 692 -15.80 -8.23 -9.65
N LEU A 693 -15.41 -9.42 -9.20
CA LEU A 693 -14.12 -10.02 -9.56
C LEU A 693 -14.03 -10.32 -11.05
N ASP A 694 -15.09 -10.87 -11.63
CA ASP A 694 -15.26 -11.09 -13.06
C ASP A 694 -15.08 -9.77 -13.83
N PHE A 695 -15.72 -8.69 -13.39
CA PHE A 695 -15.57 -7.37 -13.99
C PHE A 695 -14.13 -6.84 -13.86
N ILE A 696 -13.60 -6.69 -12.63
CA ILE A 696 -12.25 -6.15 -12.38
C ILE A 696 -11.17 -7.00 -13.04
N SER A 697 -11.38 -8.31 -13.19
CA SER A 697 -10.41 -9.20 -13.85
C SER A 697 -10.17 -8.86 -15.31
N THR A 698 -11.09 -8.11 -15.93
CA THR A 698 -11.00 -7.67 -17.33
C THR A 698 -10.01 -6.50 -17.49
N SER A 699 -9.62 -5.80 -16.42
CA SER A 699 -8.64 -4.70 -16.45
C SER A 699 -7.19 -5.22 -16.37
N LYS A 700 -6.24 -4.62 -17.10
CA LYS A 700 -4.81 -4.96 -16.96
C LYS A 700 -4.19 -4.23 -15.77
N GLU A 701 -4.63 -3.01 -15.51
CA GLU A 701 -4.16 -2.12 -14.46
C GLU A 701 -5.04 -2.18 -13.20
N ASP A 702 -4.55 -1.53 -12.14
CA ASP A 702 -5.33 -1.29 -10.92
C ASP A 702 -6.52 -0.36 -11.25
N VAL A 703 -7.70 -0.71 -10.73
CA VAL A 703 -8.97 -0.06 -11.12
C VAL A 703 -9.29 1.06 -10.14
N SER A 704 -9.56 2.28 -10.62
CA SER A 704 -9.93 3.38 -9.71
C SER A 704 -11.29 3.15 -9.07
N SER A 705 -11.46 3.66 -7.85
CA SER A 705 -12.72 3.52 -7.11
C SER A 705 -13.90 4.08 -7.90
N GLN A 706 -13.69 5.19 -8.63
CA GLN A 706 -14.66 5.81 -9.50
C GLN A 706 -15.19 4.87 -10.59
N ILE A 707 -14.33 4.04 -11.19
CA ILE A 707 -14.75 3.08 -12.23
C ILE A 707 -15.67 2.02 -11.61
N ILE A 708 -15.29 1.48 -10.45
CA ILE A 708 -16.10 0.47 -9.75
C ILE A 708 -17.47 1.05 -9.35
N TYR A 709 -17.50 2.28 -8.83
CA TYR A 709 -18.74 2.93 -8.40
C TYR A 709 -19.63 3.39 -9.57
N LYS A 710 -19.05 3.74 -10.73
CA LYS A 710 -19.80 4.02 -11.96
C LYS A 710 -20.39 2.74 -12.56
N TRP A 711 -19.71 1.60 -12.42
CA TRP A 711 -20.18 0.32 -12.97
C TRP A 711 -21.47 -0.19 -12.30
N LYS A 712 -21.56 -0.14 -10.97
CA LYS A 712 -22.73 -0.62 -10.22
C LYS A 712 -22.95 0.14 -8.91
N SER A 713 -24.12 0.75 -8.74
CA SER A 713 -24.51 1.45 -7.52
C SER A 713 -24.67 0.48 -6.34
N GLY A 714 -24.22 0.87 -5.15
CA GLY A 714 -24.38 0.06 -3.93
C GLY A 714 -23.32 -1.04 -3.74
N ILE A 715 -22.28 -1.08 -4.57
CA ILE A 715 -21.21 -2.10 -4.54
C ILE A 715 -20.26 -1.96 -3.34
N TYR A 716 -20.39 -0.91 -2.51
CA TYR A 716 -19.49 -0.62 -1.38
C TYR A 716 -19.31 -1.81 -0.43
N ASN A 717 -20.40 -2.47 -0.05
CA ASN A 717 -20.36 -3.62 0.87
C ASN A 717 -19.64 -4.82 0.25
N VAL A 718 -19.71 -4.97 -1.08
CA VAL A 718 -19.04 -6.05 -1.82
C VAL A 718 -17.54 -5.78 -1.92
N VAL A 719 -17.16 -4.54 -2.23
CA VAL A 719 -15.76 -4.09 -2.25
C VAL A 719 -15.12 -4.26 -0.88
N ASP A 720 -15.81 -3.82 0.18
CA ASP A 720 -15.33 -3.93 1.56
C ASP A 720 -15.18 -5.40 1.99
N SER A 721 -16.14 -6.26 1.62
CA SER A 721 -16.06 -7.70 1.83
C SER A 721 -14.86 -8.34 1.12
N LEU A 722 -14.58 -7.98 -0.13
CA LEU A 722 -13.43 -8.49 -0.87
C LEU A 722 -12.09 -7.95 -0.33
N CYS A 723 -12.08 -6.72 0.18
CA CYS A 723 -10.90 -6.14 0.86
C CYS A 723 -10.64 -6.79 2.21
N SER A 724 -11.67 -7.07 3.00
CA SER A 724 -11.54 -7.77 4.29
C SER A 724 -11.14 -9.24 4.11
N GLN A 725 -11.53 -9.84 2.98
CA GLN A 725 -11.02 -11.13 2.55
C GLN A 725 -9.58 -11.07 1.99
N PHE A 726 -8.98 -9.90 1.79
CA PHE A 726 -7.65 -9.72 1.18
C PHE A 726 -7.54 -10.17 -0.29
N ILE A 727 -8.66 -10.25 -1.01
CA ILE A 727 -8.68 -10.50 -2.46
C ILE A 727 -8.38 -9.22 -3.24
N LEU A 728 -8.98 -8.11 -2.78
CA LEU A 728 -8.72 -6.77 -3.29
C LEU A 728 -7.87 -6.00 -2.29
N GLU A 729 -6.95 -5.18 -2.79
CA GLU A 729 -6.19 -4.25 -1.96
C GLU A 729 -6.52 -2.82 -2.38
N TYR A 730 -6.86 -1.99 -1.41
CA TYR A 730 -7.15 -0.58 -1.66
C TYR A 730 -5.92 0.28 -1.37
N ASN A 731 -5.46 1.02 -2.38
CA ASN A 731 -4.42 2.03 -2.23
C ASN A 731 -5.06 3.41 -2.06
N ALA A 732 -5.14 3.88 -0.82
CA ALA A 732 -5.75 5.17 -0.49
C ALA A 732 -5.02 6.39 -1.06
N GLU A 733 -3.70 6.31 -1.31
CA GLU A 733 -2.95 7.44 -1.88
C GLU A 733 -3.30 7.68 -3.35
N LYS A 734 -3.62 6.60 -4.07
CA LYS A 734 -3.90 6.62 -5.50
C LYS A 734 -5.38 6.46 -5.84
N ASP A 735 -6.22 6.16 -4.86
CA ASP A 735 -7.65 5.86 -5.01
C ASP A 735 -7.92 4.72 -6.02
N VAL A 736 -7.15 3.63 -5.89
CA VAL A 736 -7.25 2.45 -6.76
C VAL A 736 -7.34 1.15 -5.98
N TYR A 737 -8.03 0.17 -6.56
CA TYR A 737 -8.10 -1.20 -6.11
C TYR A 737 -7.19 -2.08 -6.97
N SER A 738 -6.30 -2.83 -6.33
CA SER A 738 -5.46 -3.82 -6.98
C SER A 738 -5.99 -5.23 -6.70
N ILE A 739 -5.78 -6.12 -7.66
CA ILE A 739 -6.03 -7.55 -7.55
C ILE A 739 -4.74 -8.28 -7.91
N HIS A 740 -4.43 -9.36 -7.19
CA HIS A 740 -3.23 -10.13 -7.48
C HIS A 740 -3.33 -10.77 -8.89
N PRO A 741 -2.27 -10.74 -9.72
CA PRO A 741 -2.31 -11.26 -11.09
C PRO A 741 -2.85 -12.69 -11.23
N LEU A 742 -2.46 -13.61 -10.33
CA LEU A 742 -2.99 -14.98 -10.35
C LEU A 742 -4.51 -15.07 -10.12
N VAL A 743 -5.06 -14.19 -9.27
CA VAL A 743 -6.50 -14.15 -9.01
C VAL A 743 -7.21 -13.53 -10.22
N ARG A 744 -6.63 -12.48 -10.80
CA ARG A 744 -7.12 -11.86 -12.05
C ARG A 744 -7.19 -12.88 -13.19
N ASP A 745 -6.09 -13.57 -13.47
CA ASP A 745 -5.99 -14.56 -14.54
C ASP A 745 -7.02 -15.67 -14.35
N TYR A 746 -7.23 -16.12 -13.11
CA TYR A 746 -8.22 -17.14 -12.77
C TYR A 746 -9.65 -16.73 -13.18
N PHE A 747 -10.13 -15.57 -12.73
CA PHE A 747 -11.48 -15.11 -13.06
C PHE A 747 -11.63 -14.75 -14.53
N TYR A 748 -10.64 -14.06 -15.11
CA TYR A 748 -10.68 -13.67 -16.52
C TYR A 748 -10.82 -14.88 -17.44
N ASN A 749 -10.07 -15.95 -17.17
CA ASN A 749 -10.08 -17.18 -17.96
C ASN A 749 -11.39 -17.97 -17.87
N GLN A 750 -12.22 -17.74 -16.84
CA GLN A 750 -13.54 -18.38 -16.71
C GLN A 750 -14.66 -17.66 -17.46
N LEU A 751 -14.44 -16.41 -17.88
CA LEU A 751 -15.50 -15.64 -18.51
C LEU A 751 -15.84 -16.17 -19.90
N ASP A 752 -17.13 -16.28 -20.19
CA ASP A 752 -17.61 -16.49 -21.55
C ASP A 752 -17.26 -15.31 -22.44
N LEU A 753 -16.98 -15.57 -23.73
CA LEU A 753 -16.56 -14.54 -24.69
C LEU A 753 -17.53 -13.35 -24.75
N HIS A 754 -18.84 -13.60 -24.72
CA HIS A 754 -19.85 -12.54 -24.74
C HIS A 754 -19.77 -11.62 -23.50
N VAL A 755 -19.53 -12.20 -22.33
CA VAL A 755 -19.38 -11.45 -21.07
C VAL A 755 -18.09 -10.63 -21.10
N ARG A 756 -16.97 -11.24 -21.54
CA ARG A 756 -15.68 -10.55 -21.72
C ARG A 756 -15.83 -9.32 -22.61
N VAL A 757 -16.43 -9.48 -23.79
CA VAL A 757 -16.67 -8.38 -24.74
C VAL A 757 -17.50 -7.26 -24.11
N SER A 758 -18.56 -7.61 -23.36
CA SER A 758 -19.39 -6.62 -22.67
C SER A 758 -18.61 -5.84 -21.60
N TYR A 759 -17.76 -6.51 -20.82
CA TYR A 759 -16.94 -5.84 -19.81
C TYR A 759 -15.85 -4.98 -20.43
N HIS A 760 -15.17 -5.45 -21.49
CA HIS A 760 -14.25 -4.59 -22.24
C HIS A 760 -14.96 -3.35 -22.78
N HIS A 761 -16.17 -3.49 -23.31
CA HIS A 761 -16.94 -2.35 -23.81
C HIS A 761 -17.21 -1.30 -22.71
N LYS A 762 -17.65 -1.75 -21.52
CA LYS A 762 -17.88 -0.84 -20.38
C LYS A 762 -16.60 -0.14 -19.92
N PHE A 763 -15.49 -0.86 -19.82
CA PHE A 763 -14.22 -0.21 -19.47
C PHE A 763 -13.75 0.77 -20.54
N ALA A 764 -13.98 0.48 -21.82
CA ALA A 764 -13.66 1.41 -22.90
C ALA A 764 -14.45 2.72 -22.74
N GLU A 765 -15.77 2.67 -22.51
CA GLU A 765 -16.61 3.85 -22.28
C GLU A 765 -16.09 4.70 -21.12
N VAL A 766 -15.78 4.07 -19.99
CA VAL A 766 -15.32 4.78 -18.80
C VAL A 766 -13.93 5.41 -18.99
N ASN A 767 -13.03 4.72 -19.70
CA ASN A 767 -11.72 5.27 -20.04
C ASN A 767 -11.84 6.42 -21.06
N GLU A 768 -12.73 6.34 -22.06
CA GLU A 768 -13.02 7.46 -22.98
C GLU A 768 -13.48 8.70 -22.21
N ASP A 769 -14.43 8.54 -21.30
CA ASP A 769 -14.94 9.66 -20.50
C ASP A 769 -13.86 10.26 -19.59
N THR A 770 -13.04 9.40 -18.96
CA THR A 770 -11.91 9.84 -18.13
C THR A 770 -10.90 10.65 -18.94
N ILE A 771 -10.56 10.19 -20.15
CA ILE A 771 -9.65 10.91 -21.05
C ILE A 771 -10.23 12.26 -21.47
N ARG A 772 -11.52 12.31 -21.83
CA ARG A 772 -12.22 13.57 -22.16
C ARG A 772 -12.21 14.55 -20.98
N GLU A 773 -12.36 14.07 -19.76
CA GLU A 773 -12.28 14.92 -18.56
C GLU A 773 -10.89 15.56 -18.43
N PHE A 774 -9.80 14.82 -18.63
CA PHE A 774 -8.44 15.37 -18.63
C PHE A 774 -8.24 16.39 -19.76
N GLU A 775 -8.68 16.06 -20.97
CA GLU A 775 -8.60 16.95 -22.14
C GLU A 775 -9.38 18.26 -21.91
N SER A 776 -10.57 18.18 -21.30
CA SER A 776 -11.41 19.35 -20.99
C SER A 776 -10.78 20.30 -19.96
N LYS A 777 -9.88 19.78 -19.11
CA LYS A 777 -9.14 20.54 -18.09
C LYS A 777 -7.76 21.02 -18.59
N GLU A 778 -7.43 20.75 -19.85
CA GLU A 778 -6.09 20.97 -20.43
C GLU A 778 -4.95 20.28 -19.63
N GLU A 779 -5.27 19.18 -18.95
CA GLU A 779 -4.33 18.39 -18.18
C GLU A 779 -3.73 17.28 -19.05
N PRO A 780 -2.43 16.92 -18.86
CA PRO A 780 -1.82 15.84 -19.61
C PRO A 780 -2.47 14.50 -19.23
N VAL A 781 -2.98 13.79 -20.24
CA VAL A 781 -3.58 12.46 -20.07
C VAL A 781 -2.50 11.45 -19.66
N PRO A 782 -2.64 10.75 -18.53
CA PRO A 782 -1.70 9.70 -18.15
C PRO A 782 -1.66 8.57 -19.21
N PRO A 783 -0.48 8.14 -19.68
CA PRO A 783 -0.36 7.13 -20.74
C PRO A 783 -1.12 5.82 -20.46
N LYS A 784 -1.20 5.42 -19.20
CA LYS A 784 -1.94 4.23 -18.74
C LYS A 784 -3.42 4.22 -19.15
N TYR A 785 -4.11 5.36 -19.16
CA TYR A 785 -5.53 5.41 -19.54
C TYR A 785 -5.72 5.21 -21.05
N ILE A 786 -4.77 5.69 -21.85
CA ILE A 786 -4.78 5.48 -23.30
C ILE A 786 -4.48 4.01 -23.61
N SER A 787 -3.50 3.41 -22.91
CA SER A 787 -3.20 1.98 -23.04
C SER A 787 -4.39 1.09 -22.68
N GLU A 788 -5.04 1.34 -21.54
CA GLU A 788 -6.26 0.64 -21.12
C GLU A 788 -7.38 0.80 -22.14
N LEU A 789 -7.57 2.02 -22.66
CA LEU A 789 -8.58 2.26 -23.68
C LEU A 789 -8.34 1.44 -24.96
N ILE A 790 -7.10 1.39 -25.45
CA ILE A 790 -6.72 0.60 -26.64
C ILE A 790 -6.96 -0.88 -26.37
N TYR A 791 -6.53 -1.37 -25.21
CA TYR A 791 -6.74 -2.75 -24.80
C TYR A 791 -8.24 -3.12 -24.77
N HIS A 792 -9.08 -2.25 -24.20
CA HIS A 792 -10.52 -2.47 -24.12
C HIS A 792 -11.26 -2.30 -25.44
N PHE A 793 -10.84 -1.42 -26.34
CA PHE A 793 -11.39 -1.38 -27.71
C PHE A 793 -11.08 -2.67 -28.47
N ALA A 794 -9.86 -3.18 -28.33
CA ALA A 794 -9.48 -4.42 -28.98
C ALA A 794 -10.21 -5.62 -28.38
N GLY A 795 -10.33 -5.69 -27.04
CA GLY A 795 -11.11 -6.72 -26.36
C GLY A 795 -12.62 -6.67 -26.63
N SER A 796 -13.15 -5.49 -27.00
CA SER A 796 -14.55 -5.31 -27.43
C SER A 796 -14.74 -5.33 -28.95
N LEU A 797 -13.69 -5.65 -29.71
CA LEU A 797 -13.70 -5.77 -31.18
C LEU A 797 -14.08 -4.47 -31.92
N GLN A 798 -13.79 -3.31 -31.33
CA GLN A 798 -14.08 -1.99 -31.89
C GLN A 798 -12.91 -1.46 -32.75
N ILE A 799 -12.65 -2.15 -33.87
CA ILE A 799 -11.47 -1.88 -34.72
C ILE A 799 -11.50 -0.48 -35.36
N ASP A 800 -12.69 0.03 -35.69
CA ASP A 800 -12.84 1.39 -36.24
C ASP A 800 -12.35 2.44 -35.25
N LYS A 801 -12.61 2.26 -33.94
CA LYS A 801 -12.12 3.16 -32.89
C LYS A 801 -10.62 3.01 -32.66
N LEU A 802 -10.06 1.80 -32.76
CA LEU A 802 -8.61 1.60 -32.69
C LEU A 802 -7.86 2.34 -33.79
N SER A 803 -8.48 2.49 -34.95
CA SER A 803 -7.85 3.17 -36.09
C SER A 803 -7.46 4.63 -35.79
N SER A 804 -8.15 5.31 -34.87
CA SER A 804 -7.80 6.67 -34.44
C SER A 804 -6.59 6.75 -33.51
N TYR A 805 -6.16 5.62 -32.94
CA TYR A 805 -5.00 5.50 -32.05
C TYR A 805 -3.79 4.85 -32.72
N LYS A 806 -3.81 4.72 -34.07
CA LYS A 806 -2.76 4.05 -34.87
C LYS A 806 -1.33 4.53 -34.60
N SER A 807 -1.11 5.72 -34.05
CA SER A 807 0.23 6.23 -33.74
C SER A 807 0.70 6.01 -32.30
N GLN A 808 -0.11 5.41 -31.43
CA GLN A 808 0.15 5.35 -29.97
C GLN A 808 -0.05 3.93 -29.41
N TYR A 809 0.96 3.43 -28.68
CA TYR A 809 0.92 2.23 -27.83
C TYR A 809 0.35 0.95 -28.47
N LEU A 810 0.56 0.73 -29.77
CA LEU A 810 -0.04 -0.42 -30.47
C LEU A 810 0.56 -1.77 -30.12
N ASP A 811 1.72 -1.83 -29.45
CA ASP A 811 2.25 -3.07 -28.88
C ASP A 811 1.21 -3.77 -27.98
N GLU A 812 0.29 -3.01 -27.40
CA GLU A 812 -0.84 -3.49 -26.61
C GLU A 812 -1.84 -4.36 -27.39
N LEU A 813 -1.86 -4.26 -28.73
CA LEU A 813 -2.72 -5.08 -29.60
C LEU A 813 -2.17 -6.49 -29.79
N LYS A 814 -0.86 -6.68 -29.62
CA LYS A 814 -0.22 -7.97 -29.94
C LYS A 814 -0.77 -9.13 -29.10
N PRO A 815 -0.95 -9.03 -27.76
CA PRO A 815 -1.52 -10.13 -26.98
C PRO A 815 -2.92 -10.52 -27.45
N ILE A 816 -3.72 -9.56 -27.93
CA ILE A 816 -5.07 -9.79 -28.42
C ILE A 816 -5.00 -10.48 -29.79
N ALA A 817 -4.12 -10.00 -30.67
CA ALA A 817 -3.85 -10.67 -31.95
C ALA A 817 -3.36 -12.11 -31.74
N ASP A 818 -2.46 -12.33 -30.78
CA ASP A 818 -1.96 -13.65 -30.41
C ASP A 818 -3.07 -14.54 -29.84
N ALA A 819 -3.94 -14.01 -28.98
CA ALA A 819 -5.08 -14.75 -28.44
C ALA A 819 -6.09 -15.13 -29.53
N LEU A 820 -6.40 -14.21 -30.45
CA LEU A 820 -7.27 -14.49 -31.61
C LEU A 820 -6.64 -15.53 -32.54
N PHE A 821 -5.32 -15.44 -32.76
CA PHE A 821 -4.57 -16.41 -33.54
C PHE A 821 -4.62 -17.80 -32.91
N LYS A 822 -4.39 -17.90 -31.59
CA LYS A 822 -4.48 -19.15 -30.82
C LYS A 822 -5.90 -19.74 -30.92
N ASN A 823 -6.92 -18.91 -30.80
CA ASN A 823 -8.33 -19.29 -30.94
C ASN A 823 -8.78 -19.51 -32.40
N LYS A 824 -7.85 -19.61 -33.35
CA LYS A 824 -8.09 -19.86 -34.79
C LYS A 824 -9.01 -18.84 -35.47
N LYS A 825 -9.18 -17.67 -34.88
CA LYS A 825 -9.88 -16.53 -35.50
C LYS A 825 -8.91 -15.78 -36.40
N TYR A 826 -8.38 -16.47 -37.41
CA TYR A 826 -7.29 -15.97 -38.26
C TYR A 826 -7.68 -14.71 -39.06
N ASP A 827 -8.95 -14.59 -39.42
CA ASP A 827 -9.52 -13.40 -40.05
C ASP A 827 -9.39 -12.17 -39.14
N LYS A 828 -9.79 -12.29 -37.87
CA LYS A 828 -9.66 -11.22 -36.89
C LYS A 828 -8.23 -10.98 -36.46
N ALA A 829 -7.45 -12.03 -36.21
CA ALA A 829 -6.02 -11.90 -35.91
C ALA A 829 -5.29 -11.14 -37.04
N LEU A 830 -5.63 -11.42 -38.30
CA LEU A 830 -5.06 -10.74 -39.46
C LEU A 830 -5.35 -9.23 -39.44
N GLU A 831 -6.58 -8.80 -39.11
CA GLU A 831 -6.93 -7.38 -39.00
C GLU A 831 -6.00 -6.65 -38.00
N TYR A 832 -5.74 -7.25 -36.83
CA TYR A 832 -4.84 -6.67 -35.82
C TYR A 832 -3.36 -6.71 -36.23
N TYR A 833 -2.87 -7.83 -36.78
CA TYR A 833 -1.47 -7.92 -37.21
C TYR A 833 -1.16 -7.00 -38.40
N LEU A 834 -2.13 -6.69 -39.25
CA LEU A 834 -1.96 -5.69 -40.32
C LEU A 834 -1.76 -4.29 -39.73
N ILE A 835 -2.54 -3.91 -38.72
CA ILE A 835 -2.34 -2.65 -37.99
C ILE A 835 -0.93 -2.63 -37.37
N LEU A 836 -0.53 -3.68 -36.65
CA LEU A 836 0.81 -3.79 -36.07
C LEU A 836 1.94 -3.66 -37.12
N ASN A 837 1.73 -4.20 -38.32
CA ASN A 837 2.71 -4.16 -39.41
C ASN A 837 2.74 -2.81 -40.17
N GLU A 838 1.64 -2.06 -40.21
CA GLU A 838 1.58 -0.74 -40.86
C GLU A 838 2.42 0.32 -40.13
N ILE A 839 2.58 0.20 -38.81
CA ILE A 839 3.11 1.29 -37.95
C ILE A 839 4.54 1.06 -37.51
N SER A 840 5.03 -0.18 -37.51
CA SER A 840 6.38 -0.48 -37.04
C SER A 840 7.45 0.00 -38.05
N TYR A 841 8.15 1.10 -37.73
CA TYR A 841 9.33 1.55 -38.48
C TYR A 841 10.42 0.47 -38.53
N ILE A 842 10.51 -0.34 -37.47
CA ILE A 842 11.38 -1.51 -37.38
C ILE A 842 10.58 -2.74 -37.82
N LYS A 843 11.03 -3.42 -38.87
CA LYS A 843 10.37 -4.66 -39.30
C LYS A 843 10.43 -5.72 -38.18
N ARG A 844 9.26 -6.10 -37.65
CA ARG A 844 9.12 -7.03 -36.54
C ARG A 844 8.94 -8.46 -37.02
N LEU A 845 9.91 -9.31 -36.69
CA LEU A 845 9.94 -10.71 -37.12
C LEU A 845 8.71 -11.49 -36.65
N ASP A 846 8.31 -11.28 -35.40
CA ASP A 846 7.17 -11.94 -34.76
C ASP A 846 5.83 -11.57 -35.40
N VAL A 847 5.65 -10.31 -35.80
CA VAL A 847 4.43 -9.84 -36.49
C VAL A 847 4.39 -10.36 -37.92
N THR A 848 5.48 -10.23 -38.69
CA THR A 848 5.51 -10.70 -40.08
C THR A 848 5.39 -12.22 -40.19
N GLU A 849 5.94 -12.96 -39.20
CA GLU A 849 5.74 -14.40 -39.09
C GLU A 849 4.25 -14.74 -38.96
N LYS A 850 3.57 -14.10 -38.01
CA LYS A 850 2.14 -14.31 -37.77
C LYS A 850 1.27 -13.92 -38.96
N LEU A 851 1.66 -12.90 -39.72
CA LEU A 851 0.95 -12.50 -40.94
C LEU A 851 0.97 -13.58 -42.01
N PHE A 852 2.14 -14.16 -42.33
CA PHE A 852 2.15 -15.24 -43.34
C PHE A 852 1.38 -16.48 -42.85
N MET A 853 1.44 -16.76 -41.54
CA MET A 853 0.67 -17.85 -40.95
C MET A 853 -0.85 -17.60 -41.04
N CYS A 854 -1.32 -16.38 -40.77
CA CYS A 854 -2.73 -16.02 -40.93
C CYS A 854 -3.18 -16.15 -42.38
N TYR A 855 -2.42 -15.58 -43.32
CA TYR A 855 -2.74 -15.64 -44.75
C TYR A 855 -2.78 -17.09 -45.26
N GLY A 856 -1.80 -17.93 -44.90
CA GLY A 856 -1.79 -19.33 -45.31
C GLY A 856 -2.95 -20.13 -44.70
N ASN A 857 -3.31 -19.90 -43.43
CA ASN A 857 -4.49 -20.54 -42.82
C ASN A 857 -5.82 -20.08 -43.45
N LEU A 858 -5.87 -18.86 -44.01
CA LEU A 858 -7.02 -18.34 -44.76
C LEU A 858 -6.98 -18.71 -46.26
N GLY A 859 -5.99 -19.49 -46.70
CA GLY A 859 -5.83 -19.91 -48.11
C GLY A 859 -5.32 -18.82 -49.06
N ARG A 860 -4.83 -17.69 -48.54
CA ARG A 860 -4.32 -16.54 -49.30
C ARG A 860 -2.80 -16.68 -49.54
N TRP A 861 -2.43 -17.64 -50.39
CA TRP A 861 -1.04 -18.08 -50.57
C TRP A 861 -0.08 -17.06 -51.16
N ARG A 862 -0.58 -16.17 -52.02
CA ARG A 862 0.25 -15.11 -52.59
C ARG A 862 0.75 -14.17 -51.50
N GLU A 863 -0.17 -13.68 -50.67
CA GLU A 863 0.14 -12.81 -49.55
C GLU A 863 0.97 -13.53 -48.48
N ALA A 864 0.69 -14.82 -48.24
CA ALA A 864 1.51 -15.64 -47.34
C ALA A 864 2.98 -15.69 -47.80
N ARG A 865 3.23 -15.95 -49.09
CA ARG A 865 4.59 -15.97 -49.64
C ARG A 865 5.26 -14.60 -49.54
N ASP A 866 4.56 -13.51 -49.88
CA ASP A 866 5.09 -12.15 -49.78
C ASP A 866 5.55 -11.81 -48.34
N PHE A 867 4.77 -12.22 -47.33
CA PHE A 867 5.13 -11.99 -45.92
C PHE A 867 6.20 -12.96 -45.40
N PHE A 868 6.25 -14.19 -45.90
CA PHE A 868 7.35 -15.12 -45.61
C PHE A 868 8.70 -14.56 -46.11
N GLU A 869 8.76 -14.11 -47.36
CA GLU A 869 9.97 -13.50 -47.94
C GLU A 869 10.41 -12.25 -47.16
N LYS A 870 9.45 -11.40 -46.77
CA LYS A 870 9.72 -10.26 -45.87
C LYS A 870 10.30 -10.72 -44.54
N THR A 871 9.74 -11.75 -43.92
CA THR A 871 10.18 -12.27 -42.61
C THR A 871 11.62 -12.78 -42.68
N VAL A 872 11.95 -13.55 -43.70
CA VAL A 872 13.31 -14.06 -43.94
C VAL A 872 14.30 -12.94 -44.24
N SER A 873 13.87 -11.86 -44.92
CA SER A 873 14.71 -10.68 -45.15
C SER A 873 15.12 -9.94 -43.86
N ILE A 874 14.31 -10.06 -42.79
CA ILE A 874 14.61 -9.49 -41.47
C ILE A 874 15.61 -10.39 -40.75
N LYS A 875 15.31 -11.69 -40.69
CA LYS A 875 16.16 -12.69 -40.06
C LYS A 875 16.09 -13.99 -40.85
N ASN A 876 17.21 -14.34 -41.49
CA ASN A 876 17.34 -15.59 -42.22
C ASN A 876 17.57 -16.75 -41.22
N ALA A 877 16.50 -17.24 -40.61
CA ALA A 877 16.53 -18.31 -39.61
C ALA A 877 15.93 -19.62 -40.15
N SER A 878 16.60 -20.73 -39.87
CA SER A 878 16.24 -22.08 -40.34
C SER A 878 14.82 -22.51 -39.96
N TYR A 879 14.39 -22.20 -38.74
CA TYR A 879 13.05 -22.60 -38.26
C TYR A 879 11.89 -21.91 -39.00
N LEU A 880 12.11 -20.74 -39.62
CA LEU A 880 11.06 -20.03 -40.38
C LEU A 880 10.70 -20.79 -41.66
N TYR A 881 11.71 -21.37 -42.31
CA TYR A 881 11.52 -22.22 -43.48
C TYR A 881 10.76 -23.49 -43.11
N ALA A 882 11.10 -24.10 -41.97
CA ALA A 882 10.37 -25.26 -41.45
C ALA A 882 8.89 -24.92 -41.17
N LYS A 883 8.61 -23.78 -40.51
CA LYS A 883 7.23 -23.34 -40.24
C LYS A 883 6.42 -23.08 -41.52
N TYR A 884 7.01 -22.40 -42.50
CA TYR A 884 6.33 -22.12 -43.77
C TYR A 884 6.09 -23.41 -44.58
N ALA A 885 7.08 -24.32 -44.61
CA ALA A 885 6.94 -25.62 -45.24
C ALA A 885 5.86 -26.48 -44.60
N GLU A 886 5.77 -26.51 -43.28
CA GLU A 886 4.73 -27.21 -42.54
C GLU A 886 3.35 -26.69 -42.93
N LEU A 887 3.16 -25.36 -42.90
CA LEU A 887 1.90 -24.72 -43.28
C LEU A 887 1.49 -25.06 -44.73
N LEU A 888 2.45 -25.03 -45.66
CA LEU A 888 2.25 -25.38 -47.06
C LEU A 888 1.86 -26.85 -47.23
N ALA A 889 2.61 -27.77 -46.62
CA ALA A 889 2.35 -29.21 -46.68
C ALA A 889 0.97 -29.58 -46.13
N VAL A 890 0.55 -28.92 -45.04
CA VAL A 890 -0.73 -29.16 -44.38
C VAL A 890 -1.90 -28.65 -45.22
N LYS A 891 -1.79 -27.43 -45.77
CA LYS A 891 -2.94 -26.74 -46.37
C LYS A 891 -3.05 -26.85 -47.90
N THR A 892 -1.95 -27.01 -48.64
CA THR A 892 -1.98 -27.16 -50.12
C THR A 892 -1.67 -28.56 -50.60
N ARG A 893 -1.10 -29.42 -49.75
CA ARG A 893 -0.56 -30.75 -50.13
C ARG A 893 0.56 -30.69 -51.18
N GLU A 894 1.21 -29.55 -51.36
CA GLU A 894 2.37 -29.37 -52.26
C GLU A 894 3.66 -29.87 -51.60
N PHE A 895 3.75 -31.18 -51.36
CA PHE A 895 4.81 -31.76 -50.55
C PHE A 895 6.22 -31.55 -51.11
N ALA A 896 6.39 -31.53 -52.44
CA ALA A 896 7.69 -31.34 -53.06
C ALA A 896 8.25 -29.93 -52.81
N GLU A 897 7.38 -28.92 -52.85
CA GLU A 897 7.76 -27.53 -52.57
C GLU A 897 8.04 -27.34 -51.07
N ALA A 898 7.18 -27.88 -50.21
CA ALA A 898 7.38 -27.85 -48.77
C ALA A 898 8.73 -28.50 -48.39
N GLU A 899 9.05 -29.65 -48.97
CA GLU A 899 10.31 -30.35 -48.74
C GLU A 899 11.53 -29.49 -49.14
N SER A 900 11.45 -28.80 -50.29
CA SER A 900 12.49 -27.88 -50.72
C SER A 900 12.76 -26.78 -49.69
N PHE A 901 11.71 -26.19 -49.11
CA PHE A 901 11.88 -25.17 -48.07
C PHE A 901 12.53 -25.73 -46.80
N VAL A 902 12.13 -26.92 -46.33
CA VAL A 902 12.75 -27.54 -45.15
C VAL A 902 14.24 -27.80 -45.35
N LEU A 903 14.63 -28.28 -46.54
CA LEU A 903 16.03 -28.51 -46.89
C LEU A 903 16.83 -27.20 -46.93
N THR A 904 16.26 -26.11 -47.46
CA THR A 904 16.89 -24.78 -47.36
C THR A 904 17.07 -24.35 -45.91
N GLY A 905 16.08 -24.60 -45.04
CA GLY A 905 16.21 -24.36 -43.61
C GLY A 905 17.35 -25.15 -42.96
N GLU A 906 17.51 -26.42 -43.35
CA GLU A 906 18.60 -27.29 -42.88
C GLU A 906 19.98 -26.76 -43.29
N GLU A 907 20.14 -26.35 -44.55
CA GLU A 907 21.36 -25.73 -45.05
C GLU A 907 21.73 -24.47 -44.26
N ILE A 908 20.75 -23.61 -43.97
CA ILE A 908 20.93 -22.39 -43.17
C ILE A 908 21.39 -22.73 -41.75
N TYR A 909 20.79 -23.74 -41.11
CA TYR A 909 21.18 -24.18 -39.78
C TYR A 909 22.65 -24.62 -39.74
N ILE A 910 23.07 -25.43 -40.72
CA ILE A 910 24.44 -25.93 -40.84
C ILE A 910 25.40 -24.76 -41.12
N SER A 911 25.08 -23.88 -42.08
CA SER A 911 25.96 -22.77 -42.46
C SER A 911 26.10 -21.70 -41.38
N SER A 912 25.06 -21.49 -40.58
CA SER A 912 25.08 -20.52 -39.47
C SER A 912 25.78 -21.04 -38.21
N ASN A 913 26.14 -22.33 -38.18
CA ASN A 913 26.71 -23.01 -37.00
C ASN A 913 25.85 -22.76 -35.74
N SER A 914 24.52 -22.78 -35.91
CA SER A 914 23.58 -22.54 -34.82
C SER A 914 23.76 -23.62 -33.74
N LYS A 915 23.87 -23.19 -32.48
CA LYS A 915 23.93 -24.11 -31.32
C LYS A 915 22.54 -24.48 -30.79
N ARG A 916 21.48 -23.96 -31.40
CA ARG A 916 20.10 -24.11 -30.94
C ARG A 916 19.54 -25.44 -31.43
N LYS A 917 19.77 -26.50 -30.65
CA LYS A 917 19.33 -27.87 -30.97
C LYS A 917 17.85 -27.98 -31.33
N TRP A 918 17.00 -27.16 -30.72
CA TRP A 918 15.55 -27.14 -31.00
C TRP A 918 15.21 -26.71 -32.44
N GLU A 919 16.03 -25.84 -33.07
CA GLU A 919 15.81 -25.41 -34.47
C GLU A 919 15.96 -26.62 -35.41
N TYR A 920 17.02 -27.40 -35.20
CA TYR A 920 17.26 -28.63 -35.94
C TYR A 920 16.23 -29.71 -35.64
N ALA A 921 15.79 -29.82 -34.38
CA ALA A 921 14.69 -30.71 -34.01
C ALA A 921 13.40 -30.38 -34.79
N LYS A 922 13.03 -29.09 -34.90
CA LYS A 922 11.85 -28.66 -35.67
C LYS A 922 11.99 -28.95 -37.17
N ILE A 923 13.19 -28.78 -37.75
CA ILE A 923 13.48 -29.14 -39.15
C ILE A 923 13.24 -30.63 -39.38
N LYS A 924 13.83 -31.51 -38.53
CA LYS A 924 13.67 -32.96 -38.65
C LYS A 924 12.24 -33.41 -38.43
N TYR A 925 11.56 -32.83 -37.43
CA TYR A 925 10.15 -33.05 -37.20
C TYR A 925 9.31 -32.71 -38.44
N THR A 926 9.53 -31.51 -39.02
CA THR A 926 8.76 -31.03 -40.18
C THR A 926 9.01 -31.90 -41.41
N LEU A 927 10.26 -32.29 -41.67
CA LEU A 927 10.60 -33.22 -42.74
C LEU A 927 9.91 -34.57 -42.53
N GLY A 928 9.88 -35.06 -41.28
CA GLY A 928 9.15 -36.27 -40.89
C GLY A 928 7.66 -36.18 -41.22
N ARG A 929 7.02 -35.05 -40.92
CA ARG A 929 5.60 -34.80 -41.25
C ARG A 929 5.34 -34.80 -42.76
N ILE A 930 6.21 -34.16 -43.53
CA ILE A 930 6.08 -34.12 -45.00
C ILE A 930 6.20 -35.55 -45.56
N ARG A 931 7.19 -36.33 -45.09
CA ARG A 931 7.39 -37.73 -45.51
C ARG A 931 6.23 -38.64 -45.11
N GLU A 932 5.70 -38.47 -43.91
CA GLU A 932 4.51 -39.19 -43.43
C GLU A 932 3.31 -38.92 -44.34
N ARG A 933 3.04 -37.64 -44.68
CA ARG A 933 1.94 -37.27 -45.58
C ARG A 933 2.16 -37.71 -47.04
N GLN A 934 3.41 -37.91 -47.47
CA GLN A 934 3.76 -38.54 -48.74
C GLN A 934 3.58 -40.08 -48.74
N GLY A 935 3.23 -40.69 -47.59
CA GLY A 935 3.10 -42.14 -47.44
C GLY A 935 4.43 -42.88 -47.21
N ASN A 936 5.52 -42.16 -46.92
CA ASN A 936 6.82 -42.73 -46.63
C ASN A 936 7.01 -42.89 -45.10
N ASP A 937 6.27 -43.84 -44.53
CA ASP A 937 6.19 -44.08 -43.09
C ASP A 937 7.53 -44.56 -42.46
N ARG A 938 8.45 -45.11 -43.27
CA ARG A 938 9.75 -45.60 -42.80
C ARG A 938 10.73 -44.44 -42.57
N ASP A 939 10.76 -43.49 -43.50
CA ASP A 939 11.66 -42.34 -43.41
C ASP A 939 11.13 -41.32 -42.38
N SER A 940 9.81 -41.15 -42.26
CA SER A 940 9.21 -40.31 -41.22
C SER A 940 9.54 -40.81 -39.81
N GLN A 941 9.49 -42.13 -39.59
CA GLN A 941 9.88 -42.73 -38.31
C GLN A 941 11.32 -42.36 -37.89
N GLY A 942 12.27 -42.43 -38.83
CA GLY A 942 13.67 -42.07 -38.58
C GLY A 942 13.84 -40.61 -38.20
N LEU A 943 13.11 -39.73 -38.89
CA LEU A 943 13.16 -38.28 -38.68
C LEU A 943 12.52 -37.83 -37.36
N TYR A 944 11.41 -38.45 -36.93
CA TYR A 944 10.84 -38.19 -35.62
C TYR A 944 11.76 -38.63 -34.48
N LYS A 945 12.41 -39.78 -34.64
CA LYS A 945 13.42 -40.25 -33.68
C LYS A 945 14.62 -39.29 -33.62
N GLU A 946 15.06 -38.77 -34.77
CA GLU A 946 16.13 -37.78 -34.82
C GLU A 946 15.71 -36.48 -34.13
N ALA A 947 14.51 -35.96 -34.40
CA ALA A 947 13.96 -34.78 -33.73
C ALA A 947 13.97 -34.91 -32.20
N LEU A 948 13.50 -36.05 -31.67
CA LEU A 948 13.51 -36.35 -30.23
C LEU A 948 14.92 -36.46 -29.64
N SER A 949 15.93 -36.88 -30.41
CA SER A 949 17.31 -36.91 -29.92
C SER A 949 17.89 -35.51 -29.65
N PHE A 950 17.35 -34.49 -30.34
CA PHE A 950 17.73 -33.09 -30.16
C PHE A 950 16.83 -32.34 -29.17
N ASP A 951 15.58 -32.74 -29.03
CA ASP A 951 14.60 -32.20 -28.08
C ASP A 951 13.82 -33.34 -27.38
N PRO A 952 14.43 -34.00 -26.37
CA PRO A 952 13.89 -35.20 -25.75
C PRO A 952 12.77 -34.91 -24.75
N THR A 953 12.39 -33.65 -24.56
CA THR A 953 11.31 -33.24 -23.64
C THR A 953 10.04 -32.83 -24.37
N ASN A 954 10.06 -32.79 -25.71
CA ASN A 954 8.94 -32.36 -26.52
C ASN A 954 7.85 -33.43 -26.58
N LEU A 955 6.78 -33.24 -25.81
CA LEU A 955 5.67 -34.19 -25.67
C LEU A 955 4.98 -34.49 -26.98
N TYR A 956 4.89 -33.49 -27.86
CA TYR A 956 4.23 -33.69 -29.13
C TYR A 956 5.10 -34.46 -30.14
N TYR A 957 6.42 -34.24 -30.15
CA TYR A 957 7.32 -35.08 -30.95
C TYR A 957 7.24 -36.54 -30.47
N MET A 958 7.09 -36.76 -29.16
CA MET A 958 6.86 -38.10 -28.59
C MET A 958 5.54 -38.68 -29.06
N PHE A 959 4.45 -37.91 -29.01
CA PHE A 959 3.14 -38.32 -29.50
C PHE A 959 3.17 -38.72 -30.99
N ARG A 960 3.72 -37.88 -31.86
CA ARG A 960 3.82 -38.18 -33.30
C ARG A 960 4.72 -39.38 -33.58
N TYR A 961 5.84 -39.52 -32.86
CA TYR A 961 6.69 -40.69 -32.97
C TYR A 961 5.98 -41.97 -32.51
N ALA A 962 5.29 -41.93 -31.37
CA ALA A 962 4.50 -43.03 -30.83
C ALA A 962 3.37 -43.44 -31.79
N LYS A 963 2.63 -42.47 -32.33
CA LYS A 963 1.59 -42.71 -33.35
C LYS A 963 2.17 -43.39 -34.60
N CYS A 964 3.30 -42.92 -35.10
CA CYS A 964 3.99 -43.51 -36.26
C CYS A 964 4.48 -44.95 -35.96
N LEU A 965 4.94 -45.22 -34.73
CA LEU A 965 5.30 -46.58 -34.31
C LEU A 965 4.09 -47.52 -34.29
N ILE A 966 2.98 -47.10 -33.68
CA ILE A 966 1.73 -47.86 -33.61
C ILE A 966 1.18 -48.15 -35.01
N LYS A 967 1.13 -47.13 -35.89
CA LYS A 967 0.69 -47.28 -37.30
C LYS A 967 1.53 -48.31 -38.06
N ASN A 968 2.82 -48.40 -37.75
CA ASN A 968 3.76 -49.36 -38.34
C ASN A 968 3.82 -50.72 -37.61
N GLY A 969 2.92 -50.99 -36.65
CA GLY A 969 2.86 -52.23 -35.89
C GLY A 969 4.03 -52.44 -34.91
N LYS A 970 4.68 -51.36 -34.47
CA LYS A 970 5.79 -51.37 -33.51
C LYS A 970 5.31 -50.94 -32.13
N ASP A 971 5.98 -51.45 -31.10
CA ASP A 971 5.73 -51.04 -29.71
C ASP A 971 6.14 -49.58 -29.48
N ALA A 972 5.25 -48.81 -28.87
CA ALA A 972 5.41 -47.40 -28.53
C ALA A 972 5.36 -47.13 -27.01
N SER A 973 5.22 -48.17 -26.19
CA SER A 973 4.97 -48.08 -24.75
C SER A 973 6.03 -47.24 -24.02
N ASP A 974 7.31 -47.44 -24.34
CA ASP A 974 8.42 -46.69 -23.75
C ASP A 974 8.34 -45.18 -24.00
N ILE A 975 7.87 -44.77 -25.18
CA ILE A 975 7.74 -43.36 -25.56
C ILE A 975 6.54 -42.71 -24.88
N ILE A 976 5.41 -43.45 -24.83
CA ILE A 976 4.19 -43.00 -24.16
C ILE A 976 4.45 -42.84 -22.65
N GLU A 977 5.04 -43.84 -22.01
CA GLU A 977 5.44 -43.75 -20.60
C GLU A 977 6.45 -42.63 -20.34
N GLY A 978 7.42 -42.45 -21.25
CA GLY A 978 8.40 -41.37 -21.19
C GLY A 978 7.74 -39.99 -21.20
N GLY A 979 6.78 -39.76 -22.10
CA GLY A 979 6.03 -38.51 -22.17
C GLY A 979 5.09 -38.31 -20.99
N LEU A 980 4.40 -39.35 -20.54
CA LEU A 980 3.52 -39.27 -19.36
C LEU A 980 4.30 -39.09 -18.04
N LYS A 981 5.57 -39.47 -17.99
CA LYS A 981 6.50 -39.11 -16.89
C LYS A 981 6.81 -37.61 -16.88
N ILE A 982 6.83 -36.96 -18.05
CA ILE A 982 7.03 -35.51 -18.18
C ILE A 982 5.71 -34.78 -17.85
N ARG A 983 4.59 -35.21 -18.44
CA ARG A 983 3.25 -34.65 -18.21
C ARG A 983 2.20 -35.76 -18.27
N ASN A 984 1.69 -36.17 -17.11
CA ASN A 984 0.80 -37.34 -16.98
C ASN A 984 -0.64 -37.09 -17.42
N ASP A 985 -1.03 -35.84 -17.65
CA ASP A 985 -2.35 -35.44 -18.12
C ASP A 985 -2.34 -35.05 -19.61
N TYR A 986 -1.26 -35.36 -20.35
CA TYR A 986 -1.11 -35.00 -21.75
C TYR A 986 -2.13 -35.74 -22.62
N PRO A 987 -3.23 -35.09 -23.06
CA PRO A 987 -4.37 -35.79 -23.64
C PRO A 987 -4.03 -36.63 -24.87
N PRO A 988 -3.16 -36.17 -25.82
CA PRO A 988 -2.82 -36.98 -26.97
C PRO A 988 -2.08 -38.29 -26.62
N LEU A 989 -1.19 -38.29 -25.62
CA LEU A 989 -0.49 -39.51 -25.19
C LEU A 989 -1.38 -40.43 -24.35
N LEU A 990 -2.26 -39.87 -23.52
CA LEU A 990 -3.28 -40.64 -22.80
C LEU A 990 -4.23 -41.35 -23.77
N THR A 991 -4.58 -40.69 -24.86
CA THR A 991 -5.43 -41.29 -25.91
C THR A 991 -4.73 -42.48 -26.57
N LEU A 992 -3.42 -42.38 -26.87
CA LEU A 992 -2.63 -43.51 -27.38
C LEU A 992 -2.45 -44.65 -26.36
N GLN A 993 -2.62 -44.39 -25.07
CA GLN A 993 -2.54 -45.40 -24.00
C GLN A 993 -3.87 -46.16 -23.81
N SER A 994 -5.00 -45.59 -24.22
CA SER A 994 -6.32 -46.21 -24.07
C SER A 994 -6.54 -47.37 -25.05
N GLU A 995 -7.16 -48.47 -24.59
CA GLU A 995 -7.48 -49.64 -25.43
C GLU A 995 -8.52 -49.32 -26.54
N ASP A 996 -9.21 -48.18 -26.43
CA ASP A 996 -10.24 -47.69 -27.35
C ASP A 996 -9.72 -46.63 -28.35
N TYR A 997 -8.44 -46.66 -28.74
CA TYR A 997 -7.91 -45.75 -29.78
C TYR A 997 -8.62 -46.00 -31.13
N GLN A 998 -9.74 -45.31 -31.33
CA GLN A 998 -10.30 -45.04 -32.65
C GLN A 998 -9.49 -43.90 -33.24
N VAL A 999 -9.12 -44.03 -34.51
CA VAL A 999 -8.40 -43.02 -35.29
C VAL A 999 -9.11 -41.67 -35.09
N MET A 1000 -8.53 -40.82 -34.25
CA MET A 1000 -9.01 -39.44 -34.09
C MET A 1000 -8.92 -38.77 -35.46
N ASP A 1001 -9.85 -37.86 -35.73
CA ASP A 1001 -9.80 -37.06 -36.95
C ASP A 1001 -8.43 -36.38 -37.02
N GLU A 1002 -7.71 -36.53 -38.14
CA GLU A 1002 -6.35 -36.00 -38.31
C GLU A 1002 -6.33 -34.49 -38.12
N ASP A 1003 -7.44 -33.82 -38.46
CA ASP A 1003 -7.64 -32.40 -38.22
C ASP A 1003 -7.64 -32.12 -36.71
N GLN A 1004 -8.38 -32.89 -35.90
CA GLN A 1004 -8.52 -32.70 -34.45
C GLN A 1004 -7.22 -32.99 -33.66
N GLU A 1005 -6.42 -33.97 -34.09
CA GLU A 1005 -5.07 -34.19 -33.50
C GLU A 1005 -4.06 -33.08 -33.87
N GLU A 1006 -4.28 -32.39 -34.97
CA GLU A 1006 -3.48 -31.26 -35.42
C GLU A 1006 -3.94 -29.95 -34.75
N GLU A 1007 -5.21 -29.88 -34.34
CA GLU A 1007 -5.78 -28.84 -33.50
C GLU A 1007 -5.14 -28.81 -32.10
N ASP A 1008 -4.98 -29.96 -31.45
CA ASP A 1008 -4.36 -30.07 -30.12
C ASP A 1008 -2.85 -29.71 -30.15
N TYR A 1009 -2.16 -30.01 -31.26
CA TYR A 1009 -0.74 -29.64 -31.44
C TYR A 1009 -0.51 -28.14 -31.55
N LEU A 1010 -1.30 -27.48 -32.39
CA LEU A 1010 -1.19 -26.05 -32.63
C LEU A 1010 -1.66 -25.24 -31.41
N GLU A 1011 -2.38 -25.84 -30.47
CA GLU A 1011 -2.56 -25.24 -29.15
C GLU A 1011 -1.29 -25.39 -28.30
N GLU A 1012 -0.67 -26.57 -28.26
CA GLU A 1012 0.45 -26.84 -27.36
C GLU A 1012 1.83 -26.36 -27.81
N GLU A 1013 2.18 -26.34 -29.11
CA GLU A 1013 3.43 -25.69 -29.57
C GLU A 1013 3.43 -24.18 -29.25
N TYR A 1014 2.25 -23.59 -29.06
CA TYR A 1014 2.07 -22.19 -28.67
C TYR A 1014 1.90 -22.01 -27.15
N ILE A 1015 1.35 -22.98 -26.41
CA ILE A 1015 1.27 -22.98 -24.94
C ILE A 1015 2.65 -23.32 -24.32
N GLU A 1016 3.32 -24.37 -24.80
CA GLU A 1016 4.69 -24.76 -24.39
C GLU A 1016 5.76 -23.80 -24.91
N ARG A 1017 5.43 -22.77 -25.70
CA ARG A 1017 6.31 -21.64 -26.05
C ARG A 1017 6.00 -20.32 -25.33
N ASP A 1018 4.93 -20.25 -24.54
CA ASP A 1018 4.60 -19.07 -23.72
C ASP A 1018 4.73 -19.30 -22.20
N ILE A 1019 4.60 -20.56 -21.72
CA ILE A 1019 4.93 -20.98 -20.35
C ILE A 1019 6.44 -21.20 -20.22
#